data_AF-S6IM68-F1
#
_entry.id   AF-S6IM68-F1
#
_cell.length_a   1.000
_cell.length_b   1.000
_cell.length_c   1.000
_cell.angle_alpha   90.00
_cell.angle_beta   90.00
_cell.angle_gamma   90.00
#
_symmetry.space_group_name_H-M   'P 1'
#
loop_
_entity.id
_entity.type
_entity.pdbx_description
1 polymer ?
#
loop_
_entity_poly.entity_id
_entity_poly.type
_entity_poly.pdbx_seq_one_letter_code
_entity_poly.pdbx_strand_id
1 'polypeptide(L)'
;MPAIDTSTSTATVENPALNDELRLKKIARQYIQDYPDAHGLAYATALHILKKHTNKRLNPTQVYWHRFSGAMSSSRTFTGWEHSGVPTESMTLVELVMHRFSARDQDANDDLQVYGGFYTDGPQHGVYNERNEVAMLPQVVLRDFWALDLSAVYQRKIKQFWTAHGENFRTLSKAHFLGAAGQAQRGGALSDADYLTVIRAVAETLPPVMTLCALQSRVAPQPGISLRSFDIGQYVAHDVVRIVDSSGGQILYVPGEVPAFHRFANDDQLRAWVLERCATEASRTAFTLHFFSSQTAKDQDGGTFDRWIGQLQRNEWSDEKVINRLDKVIAGDVFEHLREQALHNMHEQAQFLTSNASLRKQIWIGYLNAFIRVFGAVAPLGWPVALTLVGAGLANVGLNIDQAVNGNTPRLRKAGVLGAVFNSVFVAFNLPIPGAIGAEASVEDWLPVLDSGESLANLEGNLILPAAAPKAMGRLQGVHVLADGETWIEMRGVPYRVLYKEELHSWAVVDPQNPFAFQGTQPVRLNARGEWELLAPPKLKAGAPMQEIAGSSSAASVCDTSFARTESPFWDTYMRFDLKEEERLSEVALARQKSVVDESVREYGPDSGSDTDSDLDADEFVTTNEAGDRILIDAWGDEHRLFKIGDEYVGGRVADYTQYDEMFNVYLRNGQPQSGNQAQLIEELVEDLDSIGYNNDVDLYRGGSGHRGTSGVTFRSGQIKVGDILVSTDFTSFSENPYLARVFSSSQAGEQSHRFIHDMAAGAEITFDDTSVVFELAKKTYQSATPIAPFSGDWQEAESLFKPGTWFQVDRIEEVVGDHFKFVKVLLKEKHRALEKSGQWAGKTFHLRTGEPFSRDDFAAKLGPQGEALIDLFFPL
;
A
#
# COMPACT_ATOMS: atom_id res chain seq x y z
N MET A 1 19.35 54.93 7.88
CA MET A 1 19.89 53.70 8.49
C MET A 1 20.02 53.92 9.99
N PRO A 2 19.16 53.25 10.74
CA PRO A 2 19.63 52.19 11.65
C PRO A 2 18.94 50.85 11.34
N ALA A 3 19.61 49.76 11.73
CA ALA A 3 19.24 48.38 11.48
C ALA A 3 17.97 47.99 12.25
N ILE A 4 17.03 47.35 11.55
CA ILE A 4 15.88 46.66 12.14
C ILE A 4 16.27 45.20 12.29
N ASP A 5 16.22 44.75 13.53
CA ASP A 5 16.51 43.41 14.00
C ASP A 5 15.38 42.46 13.52
N THR A 6 15.66 41.64 12.50
CA THR A 6 14.74 40.60 12.01
C THR A 6 15.01 39.30 12.77
N SER A 7 14.46 39.19 13.97
CA SER A 7 14.27 37.91 14.66
C SER A 7 12.78 37.55 14.65
N THR A 8 12.27 37.19 13.47
CA THR A 8 11.00 36.44 13.38
C THR A 8 11.26 35.02 13.83
N SER A 9 10.76 34.70 15.02
CA SER A 9 10.62 33.35 15.56
C SER A 9 9.92 32.46 14.53
N THR A 10 10.69 31.60 13.85
CA THR A 10 10.16 30.43 13.14
C THR A 10 9.48 29.55 14.19
N ALA A 11 8.15 29.58 14.24
CA ALA A 11 7.39 28.59 14.99
C ALA A 11 7.70 27.24 14.37
N THR A 12 8.50 26.44 15.05
CA THR A 12 8.70 25.02 14.75
C THR A 12 7.34 24.36 14.85
N VAL A 13 6.80 23.91 13.71
CA VAL A 13 5.66 23.00 13.67
C VAL A 13 6.15 21.71 14.32
N GLU A 14 5.83 21.53 15.60
CA GLU A 14 6.16 20.30 16.33
C GLU A 14 5.45 19.11 15.67
N ASN A 15 6.18 18.00 15.54
CA ASN A 15 5.71 16.81 14.84
C ASN A 15 4.45 16.25 15.52
N PRO A 16 3.31 16.08 14.80
CA PRO A 16 2.08 15.55 15.35
C PRO A 16 2.28 14.22 16.09
N ALA A 17 1.52 13.98 17.16
CA ALA A 17 1.45 12.65 17.75
C ALA A 17 0.96 11.65 16.68
N LEU A 18 1.78 10.63 16.38
CA LEU A 18 1.45 9.60 15.42
C LEU A 18 0.10 8.95 15.73
N ASN A 19 -0.84 8.98 14.78
CA ASN A 19 -2.07 8.21 14.86
C ASN A 19 -1.76 6.69 14.78
N ASP A 20 -2.67 5.85 15.24
CA ASP A 20 -2.43 4.41 15.33
C ASP A 20 -2.21 3.73 13.97
N GLU A 21 -2.75 4.27 12.87
CA GLU A 21 -2.50 3.77 11.51
C GLU A 21 -1.03 4.00 11.12
N LEU A 22 -0.52 5.21 11.31
CA LEU A 22 0.87 5.56 11.02
C LEU A 22 1.85 4.78 11.91
N ARG A 23 1.49 4.55 13.19
CA ARG A 23 2.28 3.66 14.07
C ARG A 23 2.36 2.24 13.52
N LEU A 24 1.26 1.71 12.99
CA LEU A 24 1.28 0.37 12.41
C LEU A 24 2.03 0.31 11.07
N LYS A 25 1.96 1.36 10.24
CA LYS A 25 2.81 1.49 9.03
C LYS A 25 4.30 1.52 9.40
N LYS A 26 4.69 2.26 10.44
CA LYS A 26 6.06 2.24 10.99
C LYS A 26 6.48 0.82 11.41
N ILE A 27 5.61 0.11 12.14
CA ILE A 27 5.86 -1.29 12.55
C ILE A 27 6.02 -2.20 11.33
N ALA A 28 5.16 -2.06 10.31
CA ALA A 28 5.24 -2.82 9.06
C ALA A 28 6.57 -2.59 8.33
N ARG A 29 6.99 -1.33 8.19
CA ARG A 29 8.27 -0.96 7.58
C ARG A 29 9.44 -1.58 8.31
N GLN A 30 9.51 -1.44 9.64
CA GLN A 30 10.57 -2.06 10.44
C GLN A 30 10.55 -3.60 10.31
N TYR A 31 9.36 -4.21 10.34
CA TYR A 31 9.18 -5.65 10.16
C TYR A 31 9.74 -6.16 8.82
N ILE A 32 9.47 -5.46 7.71
CA ILE A 32 9.98 -5.83 6.38
C ILE A 32 11.48 -5.57 6.24
N GLN A 33 11.99 -4.49 6.84
CA GLN A 33 13.43 -4.18 6.83
C GLN A 33 14.25 -5.24 7.58
N ASP A 34 13.77 -5.66 8.76
CA ASP A 34 14.46 -6.65 9.62
C ASP A 34 14.18 -8.10 9.20
N TYR A 35 13.30 -8.31 8.22
CA TYR A 35 12.91 -9.64 7.76
C TYR A 35 14.13 -10.47 7.31
N PRO A 36 14.34 -11.70 7.85
CA PRO A 36 15.46 -12.55 7.48
C PRO A 36 15.33 -13.07 6.05
N ASP A 37 15.94 -12.35 5.10
CA ASP A 37 16.11 -12.80 3.72
C ASP A 37 17.44 -13.56 3.55
N ALA A 38 17.35 -14.85 3.20
CA ALA A 38 18.51 -15.69 2.93
C ALA A 38 19.28 -15.22 1.68
N HIS A 39 18.57 -14.73 0.66
CA HIS A 39 19.18 -14.23 -0.57
C HIS A 39 19.92 -12.91 -0.30
N GLY A 40 19.27 -11.94 0.36
CA GLY A 40 19.90 -10.68 0.76
C GLY A 40 21.12 -10.88 1.69
N LEU A 41 21.08 -11.87 2.59
CA LEU A 41 22.25 -12.23 3.41
C LEU A 41 23.40 -12.80 2.56
N ALA A 42 23.09 -13.62 1.56
CA ALA A 42 24.08 -14.15 0.62
C ALA A 42 24.67 -13.06 -0.27
N TYR A 43 23.84 -12.13 -0.74
CA TYR A 43 24.28 -10.97 -1.51
C TYR A 43 25.25 -10.10 -0.69
N ALA A 44 24.89 -9.74 0.55
CA ALA A 44 25.74 -8.98 1.45
C ALA A 44 27.10 -9.66 1.69
N THR A 45 27.07 -10.98 1.88
CA THR A 45 28.27 -11.81 2.05
C THR A 45 29.14 -11.80 0.79
N ALA A 46 28.52 -11.96 -0.40
CA ALA A 46 29.21 -11.94 -1.67
C ALA A 46 29.87 -10.57 -1.94
N LEU A 47 29.17 -9.48 -1.61
CA LEU A 47 29.69 -8.13 -1.69
C LEU A 47 30.92 -7.93 -0.78
N HIS A 48 30.86 -8.44 0.46
CA HIS A 48 31.99 -8.39 1.39
C HIS A 48 33.21 -9.15 0.83
N ILE A 49 33.01 -10.34 0.24
CA ILE A 49 34.07 -11.12 -0.40
C ILE A 49 34.70 -10.35 -1.57
N LEU A 50 33.87 -9.73 -2.43
CA LEU A 50 34.37 -8.91 -3.54
C LEU A 50 35.17 -7.71 -3.04
N LYS A 51 34.67 -6.98 -2.05
CA LYS A 51 35.38 -5.83 -1.46
C LYS A 51 36.70 -6.27 -0.85
N LYS A 52 36.71 -7.37 -0.09
CA LYS A 52 37.90 -7.92 0.58
C LYS A 52 39.03 -8.27 -0.40
N HIS A 53 38.71 -8.88 -1.55
CA HIS A 53 39.75 -9.39 -2.46
C HIS A 53 40.10 -8.44 -3.61
N THR A 54 39.11 -7.71 -4.11
CA THR A 54 39.30 -6.88 -5.31
C THR A 54 39.49 -5.41 -4.97
N ASN A 55 39.04 -4.97 -3.79
CA ASN A 55 38.89 -3.56 -3.42
C ASN A 55 38.08 -2.74 -4.46
N LYS A 56 37.25 -3.43 -5.26
CA LYS A 56 36.36 -2.84 -6.27
C LYS A 56 34.90 -3.06 -5.86
N ARG A 57 34.04 -2.15 -6.32
CA ARG A 57 32.59 -2.36 -6.28
C ARG A 57 32.15 -3.10 -7.53
N LEU A 58 32.06 -4.41 -7.40
CA LEU A 58 31.50 -5.28 -8.43
C LEU A 58 30.13 -5.76 -7.95
N ASN A 59 29.19 -5.83 -8.87
CA ASN A 59 27.86 -6.35 -8.59
C ASN A 59 27.93 -7.88 -8.43
N PRO A 60 27.61 -8.45 -7.25
CA PRO A 60 27.67 -9.89 -7.01
C PRO A 60 26.82 -10.74 -7.94
N THR A 61 25.72 -10.20 -8.50
CA THR A 61 24.86 -10.92 -9.45
C THR A 61 25.40 -10.92 -10.88
N GLN A 62 26.44 -10.12 -11.15
CA GLN A 62 27.14 -10.07 -12.43
C GLN A 62 28.59 -10.58 -12.31
N VAL A 63 28.95 -11.17 -11.17
CA VAL A 63 30.20 -11.92 -11.02
C VAL A 63 29.84 -13.40 -10.98
N TYR A 64 30.45 -14.17 -11.87
CA TYR A 64 30.17 -15.58 -12.06
C TYR A 64 31.35 -16.43 -11.63
N TRP A 65 31.07 -17.54 -10.95
CA TRP A 65 31.95 -18.68 -10.82
C TRP A 65 31.67 -19.65 -11.97
N HIS A 66 32.70 -19.93 -12.77
CA HIS A 66 32.63 -20.90 -13.87
C HIS A 66 33.59 -22.06 -13.62
N ARG A 67 33.14 -23.27 -13.91
CA ARG A 67 33.97 -24.48 -13.98
C ARG A 67 34.06 -24.97 -15.42
N PHE A 68 35.21 -25.51 -15.79
CA PHE A 68 35.50 -26.02 -17.12
C PHE A 68 36.06 -27.45 -17.07
N SER A 69 35.94 -28.16 -18.18
CA SER A 69 36.55 -29.48 -18.38
C SER A 69 38.00 -29.41 -18.88
N GLY A 70 38.45 -28.23 -19.32
CA GLY A 70 39.79 -27.98 -19.84
C GLY A 70 40.32 -26.60 -19.45
N ALA A 71 41.65 -26.46 -19.46
CA ALA A 71 42.36 -25.25 -19.08
C ALA A 71 43.60 -25.07 -19.94
N MET A 72 43.94 -23.82 -20.23
CA MET A 72 45.16 -23.45 -20.96
C MET A 72 46.00 -22.52 -20.08
N SER A 73 47.30 -22.76 -19.95
CA SER A 73 48.16 -21.90 -19.13
C SER A 73 48.30 -20.52 -19.77
N SER A 74 48.15 -19.47 -18.98
CA SER A 74 48.27 -18.09 -19.42
C SER A 74 48.88 -17.20 -18.35
N SER A 75 50.08 -16.67 -18.62
CA SER A 75 50.78 -15.79 -17.67
C SER A 75 50.16 -14.39 -17.52
N ARG A 76 49.10 -14.09 -18.28
CA ARG A 76 48.38 -12.80 -18.22
C ARG A 76 47.18 -12.83 -17.27
N THR A 77 46.68 -14.02 -16.96
CA THR A 77 45.52 -14.23 -16.10
C THR A 77 45.92 -14.30 -14.62
N PHE A 78 45.00 -13.90 -13.75
CA PHE A 78 45.19 -13.89 -12.30
C PHE A 78 45.35 -15.30 -11.71
N THR A 79 44.59 -16.28 -12.23
CA THR A 79 44.68 -17.69 -11.81
C THR A 79 45.87 -18.43 -12.44
N GLY A 80 46.44 -17.88 -13.53
CA GLY A 80 47.42 -18.56 -14.38
C GLY A 80 46.81 -19.44 -15.47
N TRP A 81 45.48 -19.45 -15.60
CA TRP A 81 44.72 -20.27 -16.55
C TRP A 81 43.66 -19.47 -17.31
N GLU A 82 43.53 -19.74 -18.61
CA GLU A 82 42.43 -19.29 -19.45
C GLU A 82 41.57 -20.48 -19.92
N HIS A 83 40.30 -20.20 -20.20
CA HIS A 83 39.32 -21.21 -20.59
C HIS A 83 38.56 -20.81 -21.85
N SER A 84 38.02 -21.82 -22.55
CA SER A 84 37.18 -21.62 -23.73
C SER A 84 36.06 -22.66 -23.78
N GLY A 85 34.97 -22.29 -24.45
CA GLY A 85 33.76 -23.10 -24.56
C GLY A 85 32.74 -22.82 -23.44
N VAL A 86 31.72 -23.66 -23.37
CA VAL A 86 30.64 -23.53 -22.38
C VAL A 86 31.11 -24.12 -21.05
N PRO A 87 30.98 -23.38 -19.92
CA PRO A 87 31.27 -23.92 -18.59
C PRO A 87 30.47 -25.19 -18.28
N THR A 88 31.07 -26.15 -17.57
CA THR A 88 30.39 -27.34 -17.06
C THR A 88 29.53 -27.03 -15.84
N GLU A 89 29.86 -25.96 -15.12
CA GLU A 89 29.12 -25.41 -13.99
C GLU A 89 29.24 -23.89 -14.07
N SER A 90 28.15 -23.17 -13.86
CA SER A 90 28.12 -21.71 -13.86
C SER A 90 27.11 -21.24 -12.82
N MET A 91 27.53 -20.32 -11.96
CA MET A 91 26.66 -19.71 -10.96
C MET A 91 27.15 -18.28 -10.69
N THR A 92 26.25 -17.39 -10.31
CA THR A 92 26.62 -16.09 -9.75
C THR A 92 27.33 -16.26 -8.42
N LEU A 93 28.06 -15.25 -7.96
CA LEU A 93 28.74 -15.29 -6.67
C LEU A 93 27.73 -15.43 -5.51
N VAL A 94 26.53 -14.85 -5.65
CA VAL A 94 25.45 -14.97 -4.66
C VAL A 94 25.00 -16.43 -4.54
N GLU A 95 24.72 -17.08 -5.66
CA GLU A 95 24.36 -18.51 -5.69
C GLU A 95 25.49 -19.38 -5.13
N LEU A 96 26.75 -19.07 -5.45
CA LEU A 96 27.90 -19.77 -4.89
C LEU A 96 28.01 -19.61 -3.37
N VAL A 97 27.70 -18.44 -2.82
CA VAL A 97 27.69 -18.22 -1.36
C VAL A 97 26.64 -19.09 -0.67
N MET A 98 25.44 -19.21 -1.26
CA MET A 98 24.36 -20.03 -0.72
C MET A 98 24.63 -21.53 -0.86
N HIS A 99 25.09 -21.95 -2.04
CA HIS A 99 25.27 -23.37 -2.39
C HIS A 99 26.59 -23.94 -1.86
N ARG A 100 27.65 -23.11 -1.84
CA ARG A 100 29.04 -23.46 -1.52
C ARG A 100 29.73 -24.29 -2.61
N PHE A 101 31.06 -24.36 -2.58
CA PHE A 101 31.82 -25.31 -3.40
C PHE A 101 31.50 -26.76 -2.98
N SER A 102 31.60 -27.70 -3.93
CA SER A 102 31.28 -29.11 -3.68
C SER A 102 32.22 -29.74 -2.64
N ALA A 103 31.79 -30.84 -2.02
CA ALA A 103 32.66 -31.58 -1.09
C ALA A 103 33.98 -32.04 -1.75
N ARG A 104 33.96 -32.36 -3.05
CA ARG A 104 35.16 -32.74 -3.80
C ARG A 104 36.16 -31.59 -3.92
N ASP A 105 35.67 -30.38 -4.13
CA ASP A 105 36.51 -29.16 -4.24
C ASP A 105 37.23 -28.82 -2.94
N GLN A 106 36.69 -29.28 -1.81
CA GLN A 106 37.28 -29.08 -0.50
C GLN A 106 38.48 -30.02 -0.30
N ASP A 107 38.41 -31.23 -0.85
CA ASP A 107 39.49 -32.23 -0.77
C ASP A 107 40.58 -31.99 -1.84
N ALA A 108 40.21 -31.48 -3.03
CA ALA A 108 41.10 -31.22 -4.17
C ALA A 108 41.17 -29.71 -4.50
N ASN A 109 41.62 -28.90 -3.53
CA ASN A 109 41.56 -27.44 -3.62
C ASN A 109 42.48 -26.83 -4.70
N ASP A 110 43.54 -27.54 -5.11
CA ASP A 110 44.48 -27.10 -6.15
C ASP A 110 43.87 -27.21 -7.56
N ASP A 111 42.93 -28.14 -7.78
CA ASP A 111 42.22 -28.28 -9.05
C ASP A 111 41.22 -27.13 -9.28
N LEU A 112 40.79 -26.47 -8.20
CA LEU A 112 39.75 -25.44 -8.24
C LEU A 112 40.19 -24.21 -9.04
N GLN A 113 41.45 -23.80 -8.90
CA GLN A 113 42.02 -22.67 -9.64
C GLN A 113 42.48 -23.07 -11.05
N VAL A 114 42.69 -24.36 -11.30
CA VAL A 114 43.10 -24.87 -12.62
C VAL A 114 41.89 -24.99 -13.53
N TYR A 115 40.76 -25.45 -13.02
CA TYR A 115 39.55 -25.73 -13.80
C TYR A 115 38.42 -24.73 -13.57
N GLY A 116 38.68 -23.64 -12.85
CA GLY A 116 37.66 -22.62 -12.65
C GLY A 116 38.23 -21.26 -12.26
N GLY A 117 37.38 -20.24 -12.41
CA GLY A 117 37.72 -18.85 -12.16
C GLY A 117 36.48 -17.99 -11.97
N PHE A 118 36.70 -16.74 -11.55
CA PHE A 118 35.65 -15.73 -11.43
C PHE A 118 35.69 -14.78 -12.61
N TYR A 119 34.52 -14.46 -13.19
CA TYR A 119 34.41 -13.63 -14.39
C TYR A 119 33.24 -12.67 -14.31
N THR A 120 33.31 -11.54 -15.03
CA THR A 120 32.19 -10.60 -15.19
C THR A 120 31.18 -11.05 -16.26
N ASP A 121 31.59 -11.99 -17.12
CA ASP A 121 30.77 -12.45 -18.24
C ASP A 121 30.10 -13.78 -17.93
N GLY A 122 28.83 -13.90 -18.33
CA GLY A 122 28.02 -15.12 -18.15
C GLY A 122 28.44 -16.28 -19.07
N PRO A 123 27.80 -17.47 -18.92
CA PRO A 123 28.25 -18.73 -19.53
C PRO A 123 28.26 -18.77 -21.06
N GLN A 124 27.59 -17.81 -21.71
CA GLN A 124 27.48 -17.71 -23.17
C GLN A 124 28.67 -17.01 -23.85
N HIS A 125 29.61 -16.43 -23.09
CA HIS A 125 30.70 -15.64 -23.67
C HIS A 125 31.70 -16.47 -24.50
N GLY A 126 31.95 -17.71 -24.08
CA GLY A 126 32.75 -18.69 -24.82
C GLY A 126 34.28 -18.56 -24.69
N VAL A 127 34.81 -17.45 -24.18
CA VAL A 127 36.25 -17.25 -23.86
C VAL A 127 36.40 -16.54 -22.52
N TYR A 128 37.23 -17.09 -21.63
CA TYR A 128 37.38 -16.59 -20.26
C TYR A 128 38.86 -16.43 -19.95
N ASN A 129 39.32 -15.17 -19.82
CA ASN A 129 40.73 -14.81 -19.72
C ASN A 129 40.91 -13.44 -19.03
N GLU A 130 42.09 -12.82 -19.19
CA GLU A 130 42.45 -11.58 -18.50
C GLU A 130 41.51 -10.38 -18.77
N ARG A 131 40.67 -10.46 -19.81
CA ARG A 131 39.78 -9.37 -20.23
C ARG A 131 38.48 -9.31 -19.45
N ASN A 132 38.04 -10.44 -18.90
CA ASN A 132 36.79 -10.57 -18.16
C ASN A 132 36.96 -11.27 -16.81
N GLU A 133 38.20 -11.56 -16.39
CA GLU A 133 38.47 -12.13 -15.08
C GLU A 133 38.21 -11.14 -13.95
N VAL A 134 37.73 -11.68 -12.83
CA VAL A 134 37.69 -11.00 -11.54
C VAL A 134 38.86 -11.54 -10.72
N ALA A 135 39.74 -10.64 -10.26
CA ALA A 135 40.99 -10.96 -9.57
C ALA A 135 40.75 -11.56 -8.17
N MET A 136 40.28 -12.81 -8.13
CA MET A 136 40.02 -13.62 -6.95
C MET A 136 40.49 -15.05 -7.20
N LEU A 137 41.22 -15.63 -6.23
CA LEU A 137 41.61 -17.02 -6.30
C LEU A 137 40.51 -17.90 -5.68
N PRO A 138 40.01 -18.93 -6.40
CA PRO A 138 38.95 -19.82 -5.87
C PRO A 138 39.31 -20.47 -4.54
N GLN A 139 40.58 -20.88 -4.37
CA GLN A 139 41.07 -21.47 -3.13
C GLN A 139 41.00 -20.50 -1.93
N VAL A 140 41.18 -19.19 -2.17
CA VAL A 140 41.08 -18.17 -1.12
C VAL A 140 39.61 -17.92 -0.77
N VAL A 141 38.73 -17.81 -1.77
CA VAL A 141 37.28 -17.67 -1.55
C VAL A 141 36.72 -18.89 -0.80
N LEU A 142 37.21 -20.10 -1.11
CA LEU A 142 36.87 -21.31 -0.35
C LEU A 142 37.21 -21.20 1.14
N ARG A 143 38.30 -20.52 1.51
CA ARG A 143 38.65 -20.28 2.93
C ARG A 143 37.69 -19.30 3.59
N ASP A 144 37.27 -18.25 2.89
CA ASP A 144 36.27 -17.30 3.42
C ASP A 144 34.93 -17.96 3.64
N PHE A 145 34.52 -18.81 2.71
CA PHE A 145 33.37 -19.68 2.89
C PHE A 145 33.51 -20.48 4.19
N TRP A 146 34.62 -21.20 4.41
CA TRP A 146 34.80 -21.96 5.66
C TRP A 146 34.76 -21.10 6.93
N ALA A 147 35.26 -19.87 6.88
CA ALA A 147 35.23 -18.94 8.00
C ALA A 147 33.80 -18.49 8.36
N LEU A 148 32.86 -18.52 7.40
CA LEU A 148 31.47 -18.10 7.59
C LEU A 148 30.48 -19.27 7.39
N ASP A 149 29.84 -19.70 8.48
CA ASP A 149 28.70 -20.61 8.40
C ASP A 149 27.41 -19.80 8.15
N LEU A 150 27.07 -19.61 6.86
CA LEU A 150 25.90 -18.83 6.43
C LEU A 150 24.59 -19.38 7.01
N SER A 151 24.45 -20.72 7.08
CA SER A 151 23.27 -21.37 7.68
C SER A 151 23.15 -21.02 9.16
N ALA A 152 24.25 -21.07 9.91
CA ALA A 152 24.26 -20.68 11.33
C ALA A 152 23.98 -19.18 11.53
N VAL A 153 24.48 -18.31 10.65
CA VAL A 153 24.17 -16.87 10.66
C VAL A 153 22.68 -16.64 10.41
N TYR A 154 22.12 -17.28 9.38
CA TYR A 154 20.71 -17.16 9.03
C TYR A 154 19.80 -17.64 10.16
N GLN A 155 20.09 -18.80 10.77
CA GLN A 155 19.31 -19.29 11.91
C GLN A 155 19.36 -18.36 13.14
N ARG A 156 20.50 -17.69 13.39
CA ARG A 156 20.58 -16.65 14.44
C ARG A 156 19.70 -15.45 14.10
N LYS A 157 19.70 -14.99 12.84
CA LYS A 157 18.83 -13.90 12.38
C LYS A 157 17.35 -14.26 12.50
N ILE A 158 16.94 -15.47 12.13
CA ILE A 158 15.56 -15.96 12.35
C ILE A 158 15.18 -15.84 13.84
N LYS A 159 16.04 -16.35 14.74
CA LYS A 159 15.76 -16.28 16.19
C LYS A 159 15.64 -14.84 16.69
N GLN A 160 16.56 -13.96 16.30
CA GLN A 160 16.55 -12.54 16.67
C GLN A 160 15.28 -11.86 16.17
N PHE A 161 14.96 -12.05 14.90
CA PHE A 161 13.77 -11.50 14.26
C PHE A 161 12.50 -11.90 14.98
N TRP A 162 12.26 -13.19 15.23
CA TRP A 162 11.03 -13.63 15.89
C TRP A 162 10.95 -13.21 17.37
N THR A 163 12.10 -13.00 18.01
CA THR A 163 12.16 -12.42 19.37
C THR A 163 11.73 -10.95 19.36
N ALA A 164 12.16 -10.17 18.37
CA ALA A 164 11.84 -8.75 18.26
C ALA A 164 10.47 -8.46 17.62
N HIS A 165 10.04 -9.28 16.66
CA HIS A 165 8.91 -9.03 15.78
C HIS A 165 7.75 -10.02 15.92
N GLY A 166 7.80 -10.98 16.85
CA GLY A 166 6.71 -11.95 17.03
C GLY A 166 5.34 -11.31 17.29
N GLU A 167 5.29 -10.26 18.11
CA GLU A 167 4.07 -9.49 18.37
C GLU A 167 3.67 -8.60 17.18
N ASN A 168 4.67 -8.05 16.47
CA ASN A 168 4.46 -7.26 15.26
C ASN A 168 3.80 -8.12 14.16
N PHE A 169 4.30 -9.34 13.96
CA PHE A 169 3.69 -10.33 13.08
C PHE A 169 2.22 -10.56 13.43
N ARG A 170 1.90 -10.84 14.70
CA ARG A 170 0.51 -11.08 15.12
C ARG A 170 -0.39 -9.90 14.76
N THR A 171 0.07 -8.70 15.07
CA THR A 171 -0.67 -7.45 14.84
C THR A 171 -0.91 -7.20 13.36
N LEU A 172 0.14 -7.35 12.53
CA LEU A 172 0.07 -7.19 11.08
C LEU A 172 -0.78 -8.27 10.41
N SER A 173 -0.67 -9.53 10.85
CA SER A 173 -1.52 -10.61 10.34
C SER A 173 -2.99 -10.43 10.69
N LYS A 174 -3.30 -9.91 11.90
CA LYS A 174 -4.68 -9.55 12.25
C LYS A 174 -5.20 -8.41 11.40
N ALA A 175 -4.39 -7.37 11.17
CA ALA A 175 -4.75 -6.29 10.27
C ALA A 175 -5.02 -6.81 8.84
N HIS A 176 -4.13 -7.65 8.31
CA HIS A 176 -4.30 -8.27 6.99
C HIS A 176 -5.54 -9.15 6.91
N PHE A 177 -5.80 -10.02 7.89
CA PHE A 177 -7.00 -10.85 7.94
C PHE A 177 -8.28 -10.01 7.90
N LEU A 178 -8.36 -8.98 8.74
CA LEU A 178 -9.51 -8.08 8.80
C LEU A 178 -9.66 -7.27 7.51
N GLY A 179 -8.55 -6.74 6.98
CA GLY A 179 -8.51 -6.01 5.73
C GLY A 179 -8.98 -6.87 4.55
N ALA A 180 -8.50 -8.11 4.45
CA ALA A 180 -8.93 -9.08 3.45
C ALA A 180 -10.40 -9.46 3.60
N ALA A 181 -10.93 -9.55 4.82
CA ALA A 181 -12.36 -9.80 5.06
C ALA A 181 -13.21 -8.60 4.59
N GLY A 182 -12.76 -7.38 4.88
CA GLY A 182 -13.40 -6.15 4.41
C GLY A 182 -13.39 -6.03 2.88
N GLN A 183 -12.28 -6.38 2.23
CA GLN A 183 -12.21 -6.43 0.76
C GLN A 183 -13.12 -7.52 0.19
N ALA A 184 -13.16 -8.71 0.79
CA ALA A 184 -14.04 -9.78 0.34
C ALA A 184 -15.53 -9.42 0.49
N GLN A 185 -15.91 -8.70 1.55
CA GLN A 185 -17.27 -8.20 1.73
C GLN A 185 -17.63 -7.13 0.69
N ARG A 186 -16.75 -6.13 0.47
CA ARG A 186 -16.93 -5.11 -0.58
C ARG A 186 -16.94 -5.70 -1.99
N GLY A 187 -16.15 -6.75 -2.18
CA GLY A 187 -16.05 -7.54 -3.40
C GLY A 187 -17.27 -8.40 -3.69
N GLY A 188 -18.20 -8.54 -2.73
CA GLY A 188 -19.33 -9.46 -2.81
C GLY A 188 -18.97 -10.94 -2.64
N ALA A 189 -17.70 -11.26 -2.34
CA ALA A 189 -17.24 -12.62 -2.08
C ALA A 189 -17.69 -13.13 -0.70
N LEU A 190 -17.91 -12.24 0.26
CA LEU A 190 -18.56 -12.53 1.54
C LEU A 190 -19.88 -11.77 1.65
N SER A 191 -20.94 -12.46 2.11
CA SER A 191 -22.17 -11.78 2.54
C SER A 191 -21.94 -11.01 3.85
N ASP A 192 -22.82 -10.07 4.19
CA ASP A 192 -22.73 -9.35 5.47
C ASP A 192 -22.76 -10.30 6.69
N ALA A 193 -23.51 -11.41 6.59
CA ALA A 193 -23.58 -12.42 7.64
C ALA A 193 -22.28 -13.25 7.75
N ASP A 194 -21.69 -13.62 6.62
CA ASP A 194 -20.41 -14.33 6.60
C ASP A 194 -19.27 -13.40 7.08
N TYR A 195 -19.28 -12.13 6.68
CA TYR A 195 -18.34 -11.12 7.16
C TYR A 195 -18.43 -10.96 8.68
N LEU A 196 -19.63 -10.82 9.24
CA LEU A 196 -19.83 -10.78 10.69
C LEU A 196 -19.31 -12.04 11.40
N THR A 197 -19.46 -13.21 10.79
CA THR A 197 -18.94 -14.48 11.31
C THR A 197 -17.41 -14.46 11.33
N VAL A 198 -16.77 -14.02 10.24
CA VAL A 198 -15.32 -13.86 10.13
C VAL A 198 -14.78 -12.88 11.18
N ILE A 199 -15.43 -11.71 11.35
CA ILE A 199 -15.04 -10.72 12.36
C ILE A 199 -15.14 -11.29 13.77
N ARG A 200 -16.25 -11.95 14.12
CA ARG A 200 -16.47 -12.54 15.45
C ARG A 200 -15.52 -13.69 15.76
N ALA A 201 -14.90 -14.29 14.75
CA ALA A 201 -13.89 -15.32 14.94
C ALA A 201 -12.59 -14.77 15.54
N VAL A 202 -12.30 -13.47 15.34
CA VAL A 202 -11.01 -12.84 15.68
C VAL A 202 -11.11 -11.56 16.51
N ALA A 203 -12.33 -11.06 16.74
CA ALA A 203 -12.62 -9.88 17.53
C ALA A 203 -13.93 -10.07 18.34
N GLU A 204 -13.96 -9.56 19.57
CA GLU A 204 -15.20 -9.52 20.36
C GLU A 204 -16.20 -8.52 19.76
N THR A 205 -15.72 -7.29 19.56
CA THR A 205 -16.40 -6.19 18.88
C THR A 205 -15.37 -5.33 18.16
N LEU A 206 -15.67 -4.86 16.95
CA LEU A 206 -14.82 -3.87 16.28
C LEU A 206 -15.12 -2.47 16.82
N PRO A 207 -14.09 -1.67 17.13
CA PRO A 207 -14.29 -0.27 17.49
C PRO A 207 -14.78 0.54 16.27
N PRO A 208 -15.49 1.67 16.47
CA PRO A 208 -15.89 2.59 15.40
C PRO A 208 -14.72 3.13 14.57
N VAL A 209 -13.55 3.28 15.21
CA VAL A 209 -12.28 3.61 14.58
C VAL A 209 -11.27 2.58 15.06
N MET A 210 -10.58 1.92 14.12
CA MET A 210 -9.59 0.90 14.46
C MET A 210 -8.45 1.52 15.28
N THR A 211 -7.95 0.76 16.27
CA THR A 211 -6.81 1.16 17.10
C THR A 211 -5.76 0.06 17.11
N LEU A 212 -4.52 0.44 17.42
CA LEU A 212 -3.43 -0.52 17.57
C LEU A 212 -3.72 -1.52 18.70
N CYS A 213 -4.33 -1.04 19.79
CA CYS A 213 -4.76 -1.87 20.91
C CYS A 213 -5.77 -2.96 20.47
N ALA A 214 -6.75 -2.61 19.63
CA ALA A 214 -7.72 -3.58 19.11
C ALA A 214 -7.03 -4.68 18.26
N LEU A 215 -6.03 -4.31 17.47
CA LEU A 215 -5.25 -5.25 16.65
C LEU A 215 -4.27 -6.09 17.49
N GLN A 216 -3.79 -5.58 18.63
CA GLN A 216 -2.92 -6.32 19.53
C GLN A 216 -3.67 -7.28 20.46
N SER A 217 -4.98 -7.06 20.64
CA SER A 217 -5.84 -7.90 21.49
C SER A 217 -5.85 -9.36 21.02
N ARG A 218 -5.78 -10.27 22.00
CA ARG A 218 -5.89 -11.71 21.78
C ARG A 218 -7.32 -12.14 22.05
N VAL A 219 -7.90 -12.87 21.12
CA VAL A 219 -9.31 -13.27 21.20
C VAL A 219 -9.41 -14.77 20.94
N ALA A 220 -10.10 -15.47 21.84
CA ALA A 220 -10.51 -16.85 21.58
C ALA A 220 -11.81 -16.85 20.75
N PRO A 221 -12.04 -17.85 19.88
CA PRO A 221 -13.27 -17.94 19.10
C PRO A 221 -14.52 -17.87 19.99
N GLN A 222 -15.48 -17.04 19.61
CA GLN A 222 -16.75 -16.92 20.33
C GLN A 222 -17.55 -18.24 20.29
N PRO A 223 -18.42 -18.50 21.30
CA PRO A 223 -19.28 -19.68 21.29
C PRO A 223 -20.10 -19.79 20.00
N GLY A 224 -20.05 -20.95 19.36
CA GLY A 224 -20.72 -21.20 18.07
C GLY A 224 -19.85 -20.95 16.84
N ILE A 225 -18.62 -20.47 17.00
CA ILE A 225 -17.61 -20.36 15.94
C ILE A 225 -16.39 -21.20 16.32
N SER A 226 -15.92 -22.04 15.41
CA SER A 226 -14.71 -22.85 15.60
C SER A 226 -13.68 -22.50 14.54
N LEU A 227 -12.48 -22.13 14.98
CA LEU A 227 -11.30 -22.03 14.11
C LEU A 227 -10.58 -23.37 14.05
N ARG A 228 -10.20 -23.79 12.85
CA ARG A 228 -9.66 -25.13 12.58
C ARG A 228 -8.59 -25.08 11.49
N SER A 229 -7.74 -26.10 11.47
CA SER A 229 -6.81 -26.32 10.37
C SER A 229 -7.54 -26.77 9.10
N PHE A 230 -6.91 -26.53 7.96
CA PHE A 230 -7.25 -27.17 6.69
C PHE A 230 -6.24 -28.29 6.40
N ASP A 231 -6.72 -29.48 6.03
CA ASP A 231 -5.85 -30.62 5.78
C ASP A 231 -6.31 -31.51 4.61
N ILE A 232 -5.35 -32.10 3.90
CA ILE A 232 -5.56 -33.11 2.87
C ILE A 232 -4.82 -34.38 3.30
N GLY A 233 -5.58 -35.43 3.62
CA GLY A 233 -5.04 -36.69 4.12
C GLY A 233 -4.31 -36.51 5.46
N GLN A 234 -2.98 -36.48 5.41
CA GLN A 234 -2.12 -36.27 6.59
C GLN A 234 -1.42 -34.91 6.60
N TYR A 235 -1.57 -34.12 5.54
CA TYR A 235 -0.86 -32.86 5.35
C TYR A 235 -1.73 -31.72 5.83
N VAL A 236 -1.25 -30.97 6.82
CA VAL A 236 -1.92 -29.80 7.37
C VAL A 236 -1.35 -28.57 6.69
N ALA A 237 -2.22 -27.69 6.19
CA ALA A 237 -1.80 -26.41 5.64
C ALA A 237 -1.23 -25.52 6.76
N HIS A 238 -0.12 -24.83 6.50
CA HIS A 238 0.57 -24.02 7.52
C HIS A 238 0.07 -22.57 7.61
N ASP A 239 -0.73 -22.11 6.66
CA ASP A 239 -1.22 -20.74 6.54
C ASP A 239 -2.74 -20.62 6.32
N VAL A 240 -3.40 -21.68 5.87
CA VAL A 240 -4.84 -21.72 5.65
C VAL A 240 -5.60 -21.97 6.96
N VAL A 241 -6.57 -21.10 7.25
CA VAL A 241 -7.46 -21.21 8.41
C VAL A 241 -8.88 -21.52 7.96
N ARG A 242 -9.53 -22.48 8.63
CA ARG A 242 -10.93 -22.82 8.41
C ARG A 242 -11.80 -22.31 9.55
N ILE A 243 -12.83 -21.56 9.22
CA ILE A 243 -13.83 -21.01 10.13
C ILE A 243 -15.10 -21.81 9.94
N VAL A 244 -15.60 -22.43 11.01
CA VAL A 244 -16.82 -23.24 10.98
C VAL A 244 -17.84 -22.62 11.92
N ASP A 245 -19.01 -22.29 11.38
CA ASP A 245 -20.13 -21.74 12.14
C ASP A 245 -21.02 -22.83 12.76
N SER A 246 -21.98 -22.42 13.60
CA SER A 246 -22.91 -23.34 14.29
C SER A 246 -23.88 -24.08 13.36
N SER A 247 -24.05 -23.62 12.12
CA SER A 247 -24.85 -24.29 11.09
C SER A 247 -24.06 -25.36 10.32
N GLY A 248 -22.74 -25.45 10.55
CA GLY A 248 -21.83 -26.31 9.81
C GLY A 248 -21.30 -25.69 8.51
N GLY A 249 -21.64 -24.41 8.24
CA GLY A 249 -21.06 -23.65 7.14
C GLY A 249 -19.56 -23.44 7.33
N GLN A 250 -18.81 -23.48 6.23
CA GLN A 250 -17.35 -23.38 6.27
C GLN A 250 -16.88 -22.18 5.45
N ILE A 251 -15.94 -21.42 6.02
CA ILE A 251 -15.23 -20.34 5.34
C ILE A 251 -13.74 -20.64 5.45
N LEU A 252 -13.04 -20.76 4.32
CA LEU A 252 -11.58 -20.83 4.28
C LEU A 252 -11.00 -19.42 4.15
N TYR A 253 -10.02 -19.11 4.98
CA TYR A 253 -9.08 -18.02 4.80
C TYR A 253 -7.80 -18.59 4.17
N VAL A 254 -7.54 -18.24 2.91
CA VAL A 254 -6.35 -18.61 2.16
C VAL A 254 -5.55 -17.32 1.92
N PRO A 255 -4.53 -17.06 2.75
CA PRO A 255 -3.76 -15.82 2.65
C PRO A 255 -3.03 -15.76 1.29
N GLY A 256 -3.03 -14.59 0.66
CA GLY A 256 -2.39 -14.38 -0.65
C GLY A 256 -3.28 -14.64 -1.88
N GLU A 257 -4.51 -15.12 -1.69
CA GLU A 257 -5.50 -15.18 -2.77
C GLU A 257 -6.41 -13.94 -2.78
N VAL A 258 -6.97 -13.61 -3.95
CA VAL A 258 -7.96 -12.54 -4.10
C VAL A 258 -9.21 -13.10 -4.78
N PRO A 259 -10.36 -13.16 -4.08
CA PRO A 259 -10.54 -12.88 -2.65
C PRO A 259 -9.87 -13.95 -1.76
N ALA A 260 -9.36 -13.56 -0.60
CA ALA A 260 -8.69 -14.47 0.34
C ALA A 260 -9.66 -15.37 1.12
N PHE A 261 -10.97 -15.09 1.04
CA PHE A 261 -12.01 -15.83 1.76
C PHE A 261 -12.91 -16.58 0.79
N HIS A 262 -13.14 -17.86 1.07
CA HIS A 262 -13.99 -18.74 0.25
C HIS A 262 -15.04 -19.43 1.12
N ARG A 263 -16.32 -19.21 0.81
CA ARG A 263 -17.48 -19.78 1.52
C ARG A 263 -17.95 -21.08 0.84
N PHE A 264 -18.14 -22.13 1.64
CA PHE A 264 -18.62 -23.45 1.18
C PHE A 264 -19.83 -23.92 1.96
N ALA A 265 -20.95 -24.17 1.28
CA ALA A 265 -22.20 -24.62 1.91
C ALA A 265 -22.10 -26.05 2.46
N ASN A 266 -21.26 -26.89 1.85
CA ASN A 266 -21.08 -28.30 2.20
C ASN A 266 -19.71 -28.81 1.71
N ASP A 267 -19.36 -30.04 2.10
CA ASP A 267 -18.08 -30.66 1.76
C ASP A 267 -17.93 -30.96 0.25
N ASP A 268 -19.03 -31.14 -0.49
CA ASP A 268 -19.00 -31.32 -1.95
C ASP A 268 -18.47 -30.07 -2.67
N GLN A 269 -18.93 -28.89 -2.27
CA GLN A 269 -18.44 -27.61 -2.81
C GLN A 269 -16.97 -27.38 -2.45
N LEU A 270 -16.59 -27.71 -1.21
CA LEU A 270 -15.19 -27.62 -0.79
C LEU A 270 -14.29 -28.54 -1.63
N ARG A 271 -14.74 -29.76 -1.92
CA ARG A 271 -14.00 -30.68 -2.81
C ARG A 271 -13.87 -30.12 -4.22
N ALA A 272 -14.94 -29.59 -4.79
CA ALA A 272 -14.92 -29.02 -6.13
C ALA A 272 -13.86 -27.90 -6.23
N TRP A 273 -13.78 -27.06 -5.21
CA TRP A 273 -12.77 -26.01 -5.11
C TRP A 273 -11.34 -26.56 -5.00
N VAL A 274 -11.10 -27.61 -4.20
CA VAL A 274 -9.77 -28.25 -4.15
C VAL A 274 -9.35 -28.81 -5.51
N LEU A 275 -10.29 -29.42 -6.24
CA LEU A 275 -10.03 -29.96 -7.59
C LEU A 275 -9.72 -28.85 -8.60
N GLU A 276 -10.40 -27.71 -8.49
CA GLU A 276 -10.15 -26.52 -9.31
C GLU A 276 -8.74 -25.96 -9.07
N ARG A 277 -8.29 -25.85 -7.81
CA ARG A 277 -6.91 -25.46 -7.51
C ARG A 277 -5.89 -26.43 -8.10
N CYS A 278 -6.26 -27.69 -8.30
CA CYS A 278 -5.40 -28.72 -8.88
C CYS A 278 -5.53 -28.91 -10.40
N ALA A 279 -6.22 -28.00 -11.10
CA ALA A 279 -6.55 -28.11 -12.52
C ALA A 279 -5.35 -27.89 -13.47
N THR A 280 -4.45 -26.97 -13.12
CA THR A 280 -3.24 -26.66 -13.91
C THR A 280 -1.97 -26.96 -13.10
N GLU A 281 -0.82 -27.10 -13.78
CA GLU A 281 0.46 -27.31 -13.10
C GLU A 281 0.84 -26.13 -12.20
N ALA A 282 0.64 -24.90 -12.68
CA ALA A 282 0.90 -23.68 -11.91
C ALA A 282 -0.01 -23.59 -10.68
N SER A 283 -1.34 -23.72 -10.87
CA SER A 283 -2.28 -23.64 -9.75
C SER A 283 -2.08 -24.76 -8.73
N ARG A 284 -1.73 -25.97 -9.19
CA ARG A 284 -1.42 -27.11 -8.30
C ARG A 284 -0.15 -26.85 -7.49
N THR A 285 0.87 -26.26 -8.10
CA THR A 285 2.13 -25.94 -7.42
C THR A 285 1.90 -24.91 -6.33
N ALA A 286 1.20 -23.80 -6.63
CA ALA A 286 0.80 -22.81 -5.63
C ALA A 286 0.01 -23.45 -4.48
N PHE A 287 -1.00 -24.26 -4.80
CA PHE A 287 -1.83 -24.92 -3.79
C PHE A 287 -1.04 -25.90 -2.91
N THR A 288 -0.08 -26.62 -3.49
CA THR A 288 0.77 -27.57 -2.77
C THR A 288 1.68 -26.85 -1.77
N LEU A 289 2.11 -25.62 -2.08
CA LEU A 289 2.99 -24.85 -1.22
C LEU A 289 2.32 -24.35 0.07
N HIS A 290 1.00 -24.46 0.22
CA HIS A 290 0.34 -24.29 1.54
C HIS A 290 0.62 -25.46 2.50
N PHE A 291 1.02 -26.62 1.98
CA PHE A 291 1.24 -27.85 2.76
C PHE A 291 2.71 -28.19 2.95
N PHE A 292 3.58 -27.70 2.07
CA PHE A 292 5.01 -28.00 2.07
C PHE A 292 5.82 -26.72 2.18
N SER A 293 6.92 -26.75 2.95
CA SER A 293 7.82 -25.59 3.10
C SER A 293 8.58 -25.21 1.82
N SER A 294 8.68 -26.12 0.85
CA SER A 294 9.23 -25.86 -0.49
C SER A 294 8.82 -26.94 -1.50
N GLN A 295 9.05 -26.68 -2.79
CA GLN A 295 8.87 -27.70 -3.85
C GLN A 295 9.81 -28.89 -3.64
N THR A 296 11.03 -28.67 -3.14
CA THR A 296 11.96 -29.75 -2.78
C THR A 296 11.41 -30.63 -1.66
N ALA A 297 10.77 -30.04 -0.64
CA ALA A 297 10.12 -30.81 0.41
C ALA A 297 8.99 -31.69 -0.15
N LYS A 298 8.21 -31.16 -1.11
CA LYS A 298 7.19 -31.95 -1.83
C LYS A 298 7.81 -33.10 -2.63
N ASP A 299 8.90 -32.86 -3.36
CA ASP A 299 9.53 -33.91 -4.17
C ASP A 299 10.07 -35.07 -3.30
N GLN A 300 10.47 -34.78 -2.05
CA GLN A 300 10.92 -35.78 -1.07
C GLN A 300 9.78 -36.62 -0.45
N ASP A 301 8.52 -36.21 -0.64
CA ASP A 301 7.33 -36.90 -0.11
C ASP A 301 7.08 -38.28 -0.76
N GLY A 302 7.70 -38.54 -1.92
CA GLY A 302 7.51 -39.80 -2.66
C GLY A 302 6.14 -39.94 -3.31
N GLY A 303 5.43 -38.81 -3.54
CA GLY A 303 4.14 -38.77 -4.24
C GLY A 303 2.93 -39.17 -3.39
N THR A 304 3.03 -39.14 -2.05
CA THR A 304 1.92 -39.48 -1.15
C THR A 304 0.82 -38.43 -1.18
N PHE A 305 1.18 -37.14 -1.22
CA PHE A 305 0.24 -36.05 -1.41
C PHE A 305 -0.53 -36.16 -2.74
N ASP A 306 0.19 -36.42 -3.84
CA ASP A 306 -0.44 -36.57 -5.17
C ASP A 306 -1.41 -37.77 -5.23
N ARG A 307 -1.18 -38.83 -4.42
CA ARG A 307 -2.13 -39.94 -4.28
C ARG A 307 -3.45 -39.52 -3.63
N TRP A 308 -3.41 -38.67 -2.60
CA TRP A 308 -4.62 -38.10 -1.99
C TRP A 308 -5.41 -37.25 -2.99
N ILE A 309 -4.72 -36.39 -3.75
CA ILE A 309 -5.36 -35.62 -4.84
C ILE A 309 -5.98 -36.56 -5.88
N GLY A 310 -5.29 -37.65 -6.25
CA GLY A 310 -5.82 -38.66 -7.15
C GLY A 310 -7.09 -39.36 -6.64
N GLN A 311 -7.21 -39.61 -5.32
CA GLN A 311 -8.44 -40.14 -4.72
C GLN A 311 -9.60 -39.14 -4.83
N LEU A 312 -9.36 -37.84 -4.62
CA LEU A 312 -10.38 -36.80 -4.82
C LEU A 312 -10.92 -36.81 -6.25
N GLN A 313 -10.04 -36.96 -7.23
CA GLN A 313 -10.38 -37.01 -8.66
C GLN A 313 -11.19 -38.26 -9.03
N ARG A 314 -10.95 -39.40 -8.37
CA ARG A 314 -11.71 -40.65 -8.56
C ARG A 314 -13.01 -40.73 -7.77
N ASN A 315 -13.37 -39.66 -7.05
CA ASN A 315 -14.53 -39.61 -6.15
C ASN A 315 -14.44 -40.60 -4.95
N GLU A 316 -13.23 -40.97 -4.54
CA GLU A 316 -12.93 -41.89 -3.43
C GLU A 316 -12.59 -41.09 -2.14
N TRP A 317 -13.47 -40.18 -1.70
CA TRP A 317 -13.09 -39.15 -0.71
C TRP A 317 -13.95 -39.10 0.55
N SER A 318 -15.22 -39.52 0.49
CA SER A 318 -16.16 -39.44 1.61
C SER A 318 -15.86 -40.46 2.70
N ASP A 319 -15.62 -41.71 2.32
CA ASP A 319 -15.49 -42.83 3.27
C ASP A 319 -14.16 -42.79 4.02
N GLU A 320 -13.09 -42.30 3.37
CA GLU A 320 -11.76 -42.11 3.97
C GLU A 320 -11.55 -40.70 4.53
N LYS A 321 -12.53 -39.80 4.40
CA LYS A 321 -12.48 -38.37 4.77
C LYS A 321 -11.17 -37.72 4.32
N VAL A 322 -10.96 -37.60 3.00
CA VAL A 322 -9.69 -37.11 2.42
C VAL A 322 -9.43 -35.64 2.74
N ILE A 323 -10.47 -34.80 2.75
CA ILE A 323 -10.37 -33.38 3.12
C ILE A 323 -10.81 -33.23 4.58
N ASN A 324 -10.07 -32.43 5.36
CA ASN A 324 -10.32 -32.19 6.78
C ASN A 324 -10.37 -33.51 7.57
N ARG A 325 -9.46 -34.44 7.30
CA ARG A 325 -9.34 -35.73 7.99
C ARG A 325 -8.95 -35.52 9.45
N LEU A 326 -7.92 -34.71 9.67
CA LEU A 326 -7.35 -34.43 10.98
C LEU A 326 -8.20 -33.43 11.75
N ASP A 327 -8.74 -32.42 11.04
CA ASP A 327 -9.77 -31.52 11.55
C ASP A 327 -9.39 -30.85 12.88
N LYS A 328 -8.13 -30.41 12.99
CA LYS A 328 -7.57 -29.93 14.25
C LYS A 328 -8.20 -28.59 14.63
N VAL A 329 -8.71 -28.50 15.85
CA VAL A 329 -9.21 -27.24 16.41
C VAL A 329 -8.03 -26.35 16.80
N ILE A 330 -8.06 -25.10 16.36
CA ILE A 330 -7.10 -24.08 16.78
C ILE A 330 -7.64 -23.48 18.08
N ALA A 331 -7.04 -23.87 19.21
CA ALA A 331 -7.43 -23.37 20.53
C ALA A 331 -6.71 -22.05 20.83
N GLY A 332 -7.44 -21.03 21.29
CA GLY A 332 -6.89 -19.71 21.62
C GLY A 332 -6.87 -18.74 20.44
N ASP A 333 -5.92 -17.82 20.44
CA ASP A 333 -5.79 -16.80 19.41
C ASP A 333 -5.17 -17.38 18.13
N VAL A 334 -5.86 -17.19 17.00
CA VAL A 334 -5.44 -17.78 15.71
C VAL A 334 -4.13 -17.20 15.19
N PHE A 335 -3.83 -15.95 15.50
CA PHE A 335 -2.63 -15.30 15.00
C PHE A 335 -1.39 -15.73 15.79
N GLU A 336 -1.55 -16.14 17.05
CA GLU A 336 -0.52 -16.86 17.79
C GLU A 336 -0.21 -18.21 17.14
N HIS A 337 -1.24 -18.97 16.76
CA HIS A 337 -1.06 -20.23 16.03
C HIS A 337 -0.35 -20.03 14.69
N LEU A 338 -0.79 -19.04 13.91
CA LEU A 338 -0.15 -18.68 12.62
C LEU A 338 1.29 -18.22 12.79
N ARG A 339 1.61 -17.52 13.89
CA ARG A 339 2.99 -17.12 14.22
C ARG A 339 3.88 -18.34 14.43
N GLU A 340 3.40 -19.34 15.16
CA GLU A 340 4.13 -20.59 15.38
C GLU A 340 4.33 -21.37 14.09
N GLN A 341 3.30 -21.45 13.23
CA GLN A 341 3.42 -22.10 11.92
C GLN A 341 4.42 -21.38 11.01
N ALA A 342 4.37 -20.04 10.94
CA ALA A 342 5.29 -19.24 10.14
C ALA A 342 6.75 -19.37 10.61
N LEU A 343 6.99 -19.34 11.93
CA LEU A 343 8.31 -19.59 12.53
C LEU A 343 8.82 -20.99 12.19
N HIS A 344 7.97 -22.02 12.33
CA HIS A 344 8.34 -23.39 12.01
C HIS A 344 8.70 -23.55 10.53
N ASN A 345 7.88 -23.00 9.63
CA ASN A 345 8.12 -23.01 8.19
C ASN A 345 9.45 -22.35 7.81
N MET A 346 9.77 -21.17 8.37
CA MET A 346 11.08 -20.53 8.16
C MET A 346 12.25 -21.39 8.65
N HIS A 347 12.10 -22.09 9.77
CA HIS A 347 13.13 -23.00 10.28
C HIS A 347 13.32 -24.23 9.39
N GLU A 348 12.25 -24.79 8.84
CA GLU A 348 12.36 -25.88 7.85
C GLU A 348 13.08 -25.40 6.58
N GLN A 349 12.72 -24.22 6.06
CA GLN A 349 13.37 -23.63 4.89
C GLN A 349 14.87 -23.40 5.11
N ALA A 350 15.26 -22.96 6.31
CA ALA A 350 16.66 -22.74 6.68
C ALA A 350 17.52 -24.02 6.62
N GLN A 351 16.92 -25.23 6.66
CA GLN A 351 17.65 -26.49 6.54
C GLN A 351 18.16 -26.76 5.12
N PHE A 352 17.62 -26.08 4.11
CA PHE A 352 18.09 -26.19 2.72
C PHE A 352 19.35 -25.35 2.43
N LEU A 353 19.78 -24.48 3.35
CA LEU A 353 21.07 -23.80 3.24
C LEU A 353 22.22 -24.75 3.58
N THR A 354 23.23 -24.79 2.71
CA THR A 354 24.41 -25.65 2.91
C THR A 354 25.20 -25.19 4.15
N SER A 355 25.28 -26.05 5.17
CA SER A 355 26.07 -25.80 6.39
C SER A 355 27.46 -26.39 6.30
N ASN A 356 28.38 -25.88 7.11
CA ASN A 356 29.72 -26.48 7.26
C ASN A 356 29.64 -27.94 7.76
N ALA A 357 28.61 -28.29 8.53
CA ALA A 357 28.39 -29.64 9.04
C ALA A 357 27.87 -30.62 7.98
N SER A 358 27.01 -30.17 7.06
CA SER A 358 26.52 -31.02 5.95
C SER A 358 27.62 -31.30 4.93
N LEU A 359 28.49 -30.32 4.67
CA LEU A 359 29.68 -30.50 3.81
C LEU A 359 30.66 -31.54 4.38
N ARG A 360 30.93 -31.50 5.70
CA ARG A 360 31.81 -32.49 6.38
C ARG A 360 31.27 -33.92 6.35
N LYS A 361 29.96 -34.11 6.15
CA LYS A 361 29.31 -35.43 6.14
C LYS A 361 29.27 -36.09 4.75
N GLN A 362 29.97 -35.53 3.74
CA GLN A 362 30.14 -36.07 2.38
C GLN A 362 28.82 -36.53 1.72
N ILE A 363 27.99 -35.60 1.24
CA ILE A 363 26.84 -35.94 0.39
C ILE A 363 26.89 -35.17 -0.94
N TRP A 364 26.75 -35.93 -2.03
CA TRP A 364 26.92 -35.58 -3.45
C TRP A 364 25.68 -34.92 -4.10
N ILE A 365 25.92 -34.08 -5.13
CA ILE A 365 25.14 -33.66 -6.34
C ILE A 365 23.61 -33.37 -6.26
N GLY A 366 22.83 -33.99 -5.39
CA GLY A 366 21.37 -33.75 -5.30
C GLY A 366 20.99 -32.32 -4.88
N TYR A 367 21.90 -31.59 -4.22
CA TYR A 367 21.65 -30.25 -3.72
C TYR A 367 21.64 -29.17 -4.80
N LEU A 368 22.33 -29.32 -5.94
CA LEU A 368 22.29 -28.29 -6.99
C LEU A 368 20.91 -28.21 -7.63
N ASN A 369 20.30 -29.36 -7.96
CA ASN A 369 18.93 -29.40 -8.47
C ASN A 369 17.90 -29.00 -7.41
N ALA A 370 18.10 -29.38 -6.14
CA ALA A 370 17.25 -28.95 -5.04
C ALA A 370 17.36 -27.44 -4.76
N PHE A 371 18.56 -26.86 -4.91
CA PHE A 371 18.85 -25.44 -4.76
C PHE A 371 18.26 -24.63 -5.91
N ILE A 372 18.45 -25.04 -7.17
CA ILE A 372 17.80 -24.41 -8.33
C ILE A 372 16.26 -24.45 -8.20
N ARG A 373 15.70 -25.48 -7.55
CA ARG A 373 14.24 -25.59 -7.32
C ARG A 373 13.73 -24.80 -6.11
N VAL A 374 14.58 -24.47 -5.14
CA VAL A 374 14.23 -23.67 -3.95
C VAL A 374 14.54 -22.18 -4.18
N PHE A 375 15.59 -21.87 -4.96
CA PHE A 375 16.18 -20.54 -5.10
C PHE A 375 16.53 -20.14 -6.55
N GLY A 376 16.38 -21.02 -7.55
CA GLY A 376 16.57 -20.66 -8.97
C GLY A 376 15.47 -19.72 -9.47
N ALA A 377 15.52 -19.37 -10.76
CA ALA A 377 14.62 -18.42 -11.44
C ALA A 377 13.13 -18.87 -11.51
N VAL A 378 12.54 -19.12 -10.35
CA VAL A 378 11.16 -19.47 -10.07
C VAL A 378 10.71 -18.63 -8.87
N ALA A 379 10.81 -17.30 -8.99
CA ALA A 379 9.63 -16.52 -8.65
C ALA A 379 8.56 -16.99 -9.64
N PRO A 380 7.41 -17.61 -9.22
CA PRO A 380 6.40 -16.85 -8.47
C PRO A 380 5.42 -17.63 -7.53
N LEU A 381 5.65 -18.87 -7.05
CA LEU A 381 4.53 -19.65 -6.46
C LEU A 381 4.46 -19.83 -4.93
N GLY A 382 5.36 -19.23 -4.16
CA GLY A 382 5.18 -19.16 -2.71
C GLY A 382 6.09 -18.12 -2.05
N TRP A 383 5.54 -16.95 -1.74
CA TRP A 383 6.18 -16.04 -0.80
C TRP A 383 6.42 -16.77 0.54
N PRO A 384 7.47 -16.42 1.31
CA PRO A 384 7.60 -16.94 2.66
C PRO A 384 6.30 -16.75 3.43
N VAL A 385 5.83 -17.81 4.09
CA VAL A 385 4.54 -17.85 4.79
C VAL A 385 4.33 -16.64 5.70
N ALA A 386 5.39 -16.24 6.40
CA ALA A 386 5.39 -15.08 7.28
C ALA A 386 5.06 -13.77 6.54
N LEU A 387 5.53 -13.58 5.31
CA LEU A 387 5.25 -12.40 4.49
C LEU A 387 3.82 -12.46 3.92
N THR A 388 3.38 -13.62 3.43
CA THR A 388 2.01 -13.80 2.91
C THR A 388 0.97 -13.48 3.98
N LEU A 389 1.20 -13.95 5.21
CA LEU A 389 0.28 -13.75 6.33
C LEU A 389 0.19 -12.31 6.81
N VAL A 390 1.18 -11.44 6.54
CA VAL A 390 1.12 -10.00 6.85
C VAL A 390 0.63 -9.14 5.67
N GLY A 391 0.35 -9.75 4.51
CA GLY A 391 -0.25 -9.06 3.35
C GLY A 391 0.60 -9.00 2.09
N ALA A 392 1.80 -9.60 2.08
CA ALA A 392 2.70 -9.55 0.93
C ALA A 392 2.19 -10.28 -0.32
N GLY A 393 1.33 -11.29 -0.15
CA GLY A 393 0.85 -12.15 -1.23
C GLY A 393 -0.06 -11.45 -2.26
N LEU A 394 -0.56 -10.24 -1.94
CA LEU A 394 -1.49 -9.48 -2.79
C LEU A 394 -0.80 -8.74 -3.95
N ALA A 395 0.53 -8.58 -3.91
CA ALA A 395 1.29 -7.85 -4.93
C ALA A 395 1.23 -8.48 -6.34
N ASN A 396 0.85 -9.76 -6.43
CA ASN A 396 0.85 -10.55 -7.66
C ASN A 396 -0.40 -10.40 -8.56
N VAL A 397 -1.38 -9.56 -8.19
CA VAL A 397 -2.65 -9.44 -8.95
C VAL A 397 -2.66 -8.25 -9.90
N GLY A 398 -1.79 -7.26 -9.70
CA GLY A 398 -1.67 -6.08 -10.57
C GLY A 398 -0.43 -6.07 -11.47
N LEU A 399 0.70 -6.59 -10.98
CA LEU A 399 1.94 -6.66 -11.74
C LEU A 399 2.09 -8.08 -12.27
N ASN A 400 2.16 -8.20 -13.59
CA ASN A 400 2.31 -9.46 -14.31
C ASN A 400 3.24 -10.41 -13.54
N ILE A 401 2.77 -11.65 -13.33
CA ILE A 401 3.58 -12.78 -12.89
C ILE A 401 4.91 -12.83 -13.67
N ASP A 402 4.90 -12.36 -14.92
CA ASP A 402 6.05 -12.20 -15.80
C ASP A 402 7.14 -11.22 -15.31
N GLN A 403 6.85 -10.18 -14.51
CA GLN A 403 7.91 -9.30 -13.94
C GLN A 403 8.54 -9.87 -12.67
N ALA A 404 7.78 -10.63 -11.88
CA ALA A 404 8.37 -11.39 -10.78
C ALA A 404 9.26 -12.53 -11.31
N VAL A 405 8.86 -13.19 -12.42
CA VAL A 405 9.55 -14.34 -13.03
C VAL A 405 10.67 -13.92 -14.00
N ASN A 406 10.44 -12.91 -14.84
CA ASN A 406 11.28 -12.53 -15.99
C ASN A 406 11.72 -11.05 -16.01
N GLY A 407 11.32 -10.23 -15.02
CA GLY A 407 11.71 -8.82 -14.93
C GLY A 407 13.17 -8.65 -14.51
N ASN A 408 13.93 -7.83 -15.25
CA ASN A 408 15.37 -7.60 -15.05
C ASN A 408 15.77 -6.91 -13.72
N THR A 409 14.90 -6.83 -12.72
CA THR A 409 15.22 -6.23 -11.41
C THR A 409 14.69 -7.06 -10.24
N PRO A 410 15.39 -8.16 -9.88
CA PRO A 410 15.17 -8.90 -8.63
C PRO A 410 15.28 -8.07 -7.32
N ARG A 411 15.60 -6.78 -7.41
CA ARG A 411 15.99 -5.86 -6.32
C ARG A 411 14.86 -5.03 -5.71
N LEU A 412 13.68 -4.97 -6.34
CA LEU A 412 12.54 -4.16 -5.85
C LEU A 412 11.55 -4.95 -4.96
N ARG A 413 11.88 -6.21 -4.58
CA ARG A 413 10.98 -7.12 -3.87
C ARG A 413 10.44 -6.55 -2.56
N LYS A 414 11.27 -5.88 -1.75
CA LYS A 414 10.81 -5.34 -0.45
C LYS A 414 9.86 -4.16 -0.58
N ALA A 415 10.01 -3.31 -1.60
CA ALA A 415 9.16 -2.15 -1.81
C ALA A 415 7.73 -2.57 -2.17
N GLY A 416 7.58 -3.50 -3.14
CA GLY A 416 6.26 -4.06 -3.51
C GLY A 416 5.60 -4.82 -2.36
N VAL A 417 6.38 -5.59 -1.58
CA VAL A 417 5.88 -6.25 -0.36
C VAL A 417 5.37 -5.22 0.66
N LEU A 418 6.14 -4.16 0.90
CA LEU A 418 5.78 -3.12 1.86
C LEU A 418 4.49 -2.40 1.46
N GLY A 419 4.32 -2.07 0.18
CA GLY A 419 3.09 -1.46 -0.33
C GLY A 419 1.85 -2.34 -0.11
N ALA A 420 1.97 -3.65 -0.34
CA ALA A 420 0.87 -4.60 -0.10
C ALA A 420 0.49 -4.70 1.40
N VAL A 421 1.48 -4.65 2.29
CA VAL A 421 1.25 -4.60 3.75
C VAL A 421 0.62 -3.27 4.15
N PHE A 422 1.08 -2.13 3.61
CA PHE A 422 0.48 -0.81 3.86
C PHE A 422 -0.98 -0.75 3.41
N ASN A 423 -1.31 -1.32 2.26
CA ASN A 423 -2.70 -1.42 1.82
C ASN A 423 -3.53 -2.27 2.79
N SER A 424 -3.00 -3.40 3.26
CA SER A 424 -3.67 -4.24 4.25
C SER A 424 -3.96 -3.49 5.56
N VAL A 425 -2.97 -2.72 6.05
CA VAL A 425 -3.12 -1.82 7.20
C VAL A 425 -4.20 -0.77 6.92
N PHE A 426 -4.10 -0.06 5.81
CA PHE A 426 -5.04 1.00 5.45
C PHE A 426 -6.49 0.50 5.40
N VAL A 427 -6.73 -0.65 4.77
CA VAL A 427 -8.08 -1.25 4.71
C VAL A 427 -8.59 -1.63 6.09
N ALA A 428 -7.74 -2.21 6.95
CA ALA A 428 -8.10 -2.59 8.31
C ALA A 428 -8.53 -1.37 9.16
N PHE A 429 -7.92 -0.21 8.94
CA PHE A 429 -8.31 1.04 9.61
C PHE A 429 -9.57 1.69 9.01
N ASN A 430 -9.97 1.27 7.81
CA ASN A 430 -11.12 1.80 7.08
C ASN A 430 -12.20 0.73 6.82
N LEU A 431 -12.36 -0.26 7.70
CA LEU A 431 -13.32 -1.35 7.51
C LEU A 431 -14.77 -0.87 7.47
N PRO A 432 -15.64 -1.52 6.68
CA PRO A 432 -17.08 -1.30 6.80
C PRO A 432 -17.56 -1.85 8.15
N ILE A 433 -18.18 -1.00 8.97
CA ILE A 433 -18.76 -1.41 10.25
C ILE A 433 -20.26 -1.67 10.05
N PRO A 434 -20.73 -2.93 10.22
CA PRO A 434 -22.14 -3.26 10.05
C PRO A 434 -23.01 -2.50 11.05
N GLY A 435 -24.02 -1.77 10.54
CA GLY A 435 -24.96 -0.97 11.34
C GLY A 435 -24.61 0.52 11.47
N ALA A 436 -23.49 0.99 10.92
CA ALA A 436 -23.15 2.41 10.81
C ALA A 436 -23.65 2.98 9.48
N ILE A 437 -24.98 3.07 9.29
CA ILE A 437 -25.58 3.85 8.19
C ILE A 437 -25.96 5.23 8.74
N GLY A 438 -25.64 6.26 7.96
CA GLY A 438 -25.58 7.67 8.33
C GLY A 438 -26.81 8.22 9.06
N ALA A 439 -26.53 9.10 10.02
CA ALA A 439 -27.51 9.98 10.62
C ALA A 439 -27.10 11.43 10.33
N GLU A 440 -27.57 11.99 9.22
CA GLU A 440 -27.80 13.43 9.14
C GLU A 440 -28.99 13.73 10.06
N ALA A 441 -28.74 14.36 11.22
CA ALA A 441 -29.78 14.79 12.15
C ALA A 441 -29.47 16.21 12.64
N SER A 442 -30.47 17.09 12.63
CA SER A 442 -30.38 18.42 13.22
C SER A 442 -30.16 18.36 14.75
N VAL A 443 -29.47 19.35 15.30
CA VAL A 443 -28.88 19.32 16.67
C VAL A 443 -29.87 19.69 17.78
N GLU A 444 -31.13 19.96 17.46
CA GLU A 444 -32.12 20.40 18.46
C GLU A 444 -32.49 19.29 19.47
N ASP A 445 -32.28 18.01 19.14
CA ASP A 445 -32.59 16.84 19.98
C ASP A 445 -31.36 16.14 20.61
N TRP A 446 -30.17 16.74 20.54
CA TRP A 446 -28.92 16.10 20.97
C TRP A 446 -28.64 16.30 22.48
N LEU A 447 -28.11 15.27 23.14
CA LEU A 447 -27.86 15.27 24.59
C LEU A 447 -26.38 15.57 24.91
N PRO A 448 -26.09 16.24 26.04
CA PRO A 448 -24.72 16.54 26.44
C PRO A 448 -23.96 15.27 26.83
N VAL A 449 -22.70 15.17 26.42
CA VAL A 449 -21.79 14.07 26.77
C VAL A 449 -21.30 14.27 28.21
N LEU A 450 -21.56 13.29 29.08
CA LEU A 450 -21.18 13.34 30.50
C LEU A 450 -19.65 13.39 30.70
N ASP A 451 -18.89 12.76 29.79
CA ASP A 451 -17.43 12.73 29.84
C ASP A 451 -16.79 13.22 28.53
N SER A 452 -16.71 14.54 28.37
CA SER A 452 -16.19 15.19 27.16
C SER A 452 -14.66 15.10 27.02
N GLY A 453 -13.92 14.75 28.08
CA GLY A 453 -12.45 14.73 28.10
C GLY A 453 -11.84 13.63 27.25
N GLU A 454 -12.27 12.37 27.42
CA GLU A 454 -11.76 11.25 26.60
C GLU A 454 -12.14 11.38 25.11
N SER A 455 -13.29 11.98 24.81
CA SER A 455 -13.78 12.17 23.42
C SER A 455 -12.98 13.24 22.66
N LEU A 456 -12.34 14.18 23.36
CA LEU A 456 -11.66 15.34 22.78
C LEU A 456 -10.14 15.34 23.00
N ALA A 457 -9.58 14.33 23.65
CA ALA A 457 -8.18 14.27 24.08
C ALA A 457 -7.14 14.44 22.94
N ASN A 458 -7.53 14.19 21.68
CA ASN A 458 -6.66 14.35 20.50
C ASN A 458 -6.90 15.65 19.71
N LEU A 459 -7.78 16.53 20.19
CA LEU A 459 -8.20 17.77 19.51
C LEU A 459 -7.81 19.03 20.29
N GLU A 460 -7.04 18.87 21.37
CA GLU A 460 -6.57 19.94 22.24
C GLU A 460 -5.58 20.86 21.48
N GLY A 461 -5.75 22.17 21.64
CA GLY A 461 -4.78 23.14 21.11
C GLY A 461 -3.64 23.39 22.09
N ASN A 462 -2.42 23.56 21.56
CA ASN A 462 -1.28 24.03 22.35
C ASN A 462 -1.22 25.57 22.38
N LEU A 463 -2.30 26.23 22.86
CA LEU A 463 -2.39 27.70 22.89
C LEU A 463 -2.91 28.22 24.24
N ILE A 464 -2.27 29.24 24.80
CA ILE A 464 -2.78 29.93 26.00
C ILE A 464 -3.79 30.99 25.56
N LEU A 465 -5.08 30.75 25.83
CA LEU A 465 -6.14 31.72 25.57
C LEU A 465 -6.08 32.89 26.58
N PRO A 466 -6.46 34.13 26.18
CA PRO A 466 -6.58 35.25 27.09
C PRO A 466 -7.58 34.98 28.22
N ALA A 467 -7.28 35.41 29.45
CA ALA A 467 -8.04 35.09 30.67
C ALA A 467 -9.53 35.54 30.71
N ALA A 468 -10.02 36.24 29.68
CA ALA A 468 -11.42 36.60 29.55
C ALA A 468 -11.88 36.43 28.10
N ALA A 469 -12.86 35.55 27.87
CA ALA A 469 -13.57 35.47 26.60
C ALA A 469 -14.22 36.82 26.26
N PRO A 470 -14.20 37.28 25.00
CA PRO A 470 -14.80 38.54 24.62
C PRO A 470 -16.31 38.54 24.92
N LYS A 471 -16.82 39.67 25.43
CA LYS A 471 -18.27 39.90 25.64
C LYS A 471 -18.97 40.15 24.29
N ALA A 472 -18.85 39.21 23.36
CA ALA A 472 -19.58 39.22 22.11
C ALA A 472 -21.04 38.78 22.34
N MET A 473 -21.99 39.39 21.61
CA MET A 473 -23.40 39.00 21.63
C MET A 473 -23.71 38.09 20.43
N GLY A 474 -24.69 37.19 20.60
CA GLY A 474 -25.12 36.29 19.53
C GLY A 474 -24.20 35.08 19.38
N ARG A 475 -23.97 34.64 18.15
CA ARG A 475 -23.28 33.37 17.84
C ARG A 475 -21.83 33.31 18.34
N LEU A 476 -21.16 34.45 18.55
CA LEU A 476 -19.76 34.52 19.01
C LEU A 476 -19.60 34.56 20.54
N GLN A 477 -20.69 34.44 21.29
CA GLN A 477 -20.65 34.47 22.75
C GLN A 477 -19.82 33.29 23.29
N GLY A 478 -18.73 33.59 24.01
CA GLY A 478 -17.84 32.58 24.57
C GLY A 478 -16.77 32.03 23.62
N VAL A 479 -16.66 32.56 22.40
CA VAL A 479 -15.63 32.19 21.41
C VAL A 479 -14.50 33.23 21.39
N HIS A 480 -13.26 32.77 21.48
CA HIS A 480 -12.06 33.58 21.30
C HIS A 480 -11.72 33.64 19.81
N VAL A 481 -11.74 34.85 19.24
CA VAL A 481 -11.26 35.10 17.88
C VAL A 481 -9.85 35.68 17.98
N LEU A 482 -8.86 34.97 17.46
CA LEU A 482 -7.47 35.43 17.41
C LEU A 482 -7.25 36.43 16.27
N ALA A 483 -6.08 37.09 16.27
CA ALA A 483 -5.75 38.14 15.28
C ALA A 483 -5.61 37.60 13.83
N ASP A 484 -5.38 36.31 13.69
CA ASP A 484 -5.34 35.55 12.44
C ASP A 484 -6.73 35.05 11.99
N GLY A 485 -7.79 35.35 12.76
CA GLY A 485 -9.17 34.94 12.47
C GLY A 485 -9.54 33.56 12.99
N GLU A 486 -8.63 32.84 13.66
CA GLU A 486 -8.95 31.54 14.23
C GLU A 486 -9.92 31.66 15.41
N THR A 487 -10.90 30.76 15.43
CA THR A 487 -11.92 30.68 16.47
C THR A 487 -11.65 29.53 17.43
N TRP A 488 -11.58 29.86 18.71
CA TRP A 488 -11.20 28.95 19.79
C TRP A 488 -12.21 29.04 20.94
N ILE A 489 -12.44 27.93 21.64
CA ILE A 489 -13.21 27.92 22.89
C ILE A 489 -12.38 27.29 24.00
N GLU A 490 -12.71 27.61 25.24
CA GLU A 490 -12.14 26.96 26.41
C GLU A 490 -13.18 26.02 27.01
N MET A 491 -12.87 24.72 27.08
CA MET A 491 -13.69 23.73 27.76
C MET A 491 -12.91 23.09 28.89
N ARG A 492 -13.39 23.24 30.12
CA ARG A 492 -12.76 22.68 31.34
C ARG A 492 -11.27 23.05 31.50
N GLY A 493 -10.86 24.24 31.05
CA GLY A 493 -9.47 24.72 31.15
C GLY A 493 -8.57 24.33 29.98
N VAL A 494 -9.11 23.68 28.95
CA VAL A 494 -8.37 23.26 27.75
C VAL A 494 -8.91 24.00 26.52
N PRO A 495 -8.02 24.57 25.68
CA PRO A 495 -8.41 25.26 24.46
C PRO A 495 -8.72 24.27 23.34
N TYR A 496 -9.82 24.49 22.62
CA TYR A 496 -10.21 23.70 21.45
C TYR A 496 -10.49 24.63 20.27
N ARG A 497 -9.96 24.28 19.11
CA ARG A 497 -10.27 24.98 17.87
C ARG A 497 -11.70 24.65 17.48
N VAL A 498 -12.48 25.66 17.11
CA VAL A 498 -13.87 25.46 16.69
C VAL A 498 -14.14 26.12 15.36
N LEU A 499 -15.10 25.58 14.61
CA LEU A 499 -15.72 26.26 13.48
C LEU A 499 -17.24 26.22 13.63
N TYR A 500 -17.89 27.29 13.16
CA TYR A 500 -19.34 27.33 13.13
C TYR A 500 -19.83 26.52 11.93
N LYS A 501 -20.69 25.53 12.18
CA LYS A 501 -21.29 24.68 11.15
C LYS A 501 -22.70 25.14 10.87
N GLU A 502 -22.96 25.60 9.65
CA GLU A 502 -24.28 26.12 9.29
C GLU A 502 -25.35 25.03 9.25
N GLU A 503 -24.98 23.81 8.84
CA GLU A 503 -25.91 22.66 8.78
C GLU A 503 -26.43 22.26 10.17
N LEU A 504 -25.64 22.52 11.20
CA LEU A 504 -25.93 22.16 12.59
C LEU A 504 -26.43 23.34 13.42
N HIS A 505 -26.38 24.56 12.87
CA HIS A 505 -26.58 25.82 13.61
C HIS A 505 -25.83 25.87 14.95
N SER A 506 -24.63 25.29 15.00
CA SER A 506 -23.84 25.12 16.22
C SER A 506 -22.35 25.27 15.93
N TRP A 507 -21.57 25.62 16.95
CA TRP A 507 -20.12 25.47 16.89
C TRP A 507 -19.76 23.99 16.97
N ALA A 508 -18.66 23.60 16.35
CA ALA A 508 -18.11 22.26 16.45
C ALA A 508 -16.60 22.33 16.65
N VAL A 509 -16.07 21.51 17.56
CA VAL A 509 -14.63 21.32 17.72
C VAL A 509 -14.10 20.64 16.47
N VAL A 510 -13.02 21.21 15.93
CA VAL A 510 -12.34 20.76 14.73
C VAL A 510 -10.90 20.40 15.06
N ASP A 511 -10.34 19.46 14.29
CA ASP A 511 -8.94 19.10 14.38
C ASP A 511 -8.07 20.30 13.98
N PRO A 512 -7.15 20.79 14.82
CA PRO A 512 -6.24 21.87 14.44
C PRO A 512 -5.41 21.58 13.17
N GLN A 513 -5.18 20.31 12.85
CA GLN A 513 -4.41 19.84 11.69
C GLN A 513 -5.29 19.56 10.46
N ASN A 514 -6.60 19.40 10.65
CA ASN A 514 -7.58 19.35 9.57
C ASN A 514 -8.82 20.19 9.95
N PRO A 515 -8.67 21.52 10.07
CA PRO A 515 -9.71 22.35 10.66
C PRO A 515 -10.95 22.42 9.78
N PHE A 516 -10.83 22.13 8.48
CA PHE A 516 -11.89 22.34 7.50
C PHE A 516 -12.75 21.10 7.22
N ALA A 517 -12.47 19.98 7.90
CA ALA A 517 -13.21 18.73 7.74
C ALA A 517 -14.74 18.90 7.78
N PHE A 518 -15.43 18.36 6.77
CA PHE A 518 -16.90 18.38 6.71
C PHE A 518 -17.57 17.37 7.68
N GLN A 519 -16.92 16.25 7.98
CA GLN A 519 -17.42 15.20 8.90
C GLN A 519 -16.49 14.95 10.11
N GLY A 520 -17.01 14.40 11.21
CA GLY A 520 -16.24 14.11 12.44
C GLY A 520 -15.97 15.33 13.32
N THR A 521 -16.60 16.47 13.03
CA THR A 521 -16.61 17.62 13.93
C THR A 521 -17.47 17.31 15.15
N GLN A 522 -17.04 17.75 16.32
CA GLN A 522 -17.70 17.44 17.59
C GLN A 522 -18.55 18.64 18.03
N PRO A 523 -19.89 18.62 17.85
CA PRO A 523 -20.70 19.81 18.06
C PRO A 523 -20.71 20.21 19.53
N VAL A 524 -20.55 21.50 19.76
CA VAL A 524 -20.46 22.10 21.09
C VAL A 524 -21.45 23.25 21.18
N ARG A 525 -22.07 23.39 22.34
CA ARG A 525 -23.03 24.47 22.62
C ARG A 525 -22.68 25.15 23.94
N LEU A 526 -22.97 26.44 24.03
CA LEU A 526 -22.91 27.18 25.28
C LEU A 526 -24.22 26.97 26.08
N ASN A 527 -24.12 26.40 27.27
CA ASN A 527 -25.28 26.12 28.12
C ASN A 527 -25.79 27.38 28.86
N ALA A 528 -26.90 27.27 29.58
CA ALA A 528 -27.52 28.39 30.31
C ALA A 528 -26.65 28.98 31.45
N ARG A 529 -25.56 28.30 31.82
CA ARG A 529 -24.57 28.76 32.82
C ARG A 529 -23.37 29.45 32.17
N GLY A 530 -23.31 29.52 30.84
CA GLY A 530 -22.18 30.10 30.10
C GLY A 530 -20.99 29.17 29.95
N GLU A 531 -21.18 27.86 30.11
CA GLU A 531 -20.14 26.84 29.95
C GLU A 531 -20.37 26.07 28.64
N TRP A 532 -19.28 25.76 27.93
CA TRP A 532 -19.31 24.95 26.72
C TRP A 532 -19.50 23.47 27.05
N GLU A 533 -20.44 22.81 26.36
CA GLU A 533 -20.73 21.39 26.49
C GLU A 533 -20.68 20.68 25.12
N LEU A 534 -20.12 19.47 25.10
CA LEU A 534 -20.07 18.59 23.94
C LEU A 534 -21.41 17.88 23.75
N LEU A 535 -21.90 17.81 22.50
CA LEU A 535 -23.17 17.19 22.14
C LEU A 535 -22.96 15.85 21.42
N ALA A 536 -23.79 14.86 21.74
CA ALA A 536 -23.82 13.57 21.04
C ALA A 536 -25.20 13.31 20.41
N PRO A 537 -25.24 12.64 19.25
CA PRO A 537 -26.50 12.26 18.61
C PRO A 537 -27.28 11.25 19.48
N PRO A 538 -28.62 11.26 19.43
CA PRO A 538 -29.44 10.33 20.20
C PRO A 538 -29.18 8.87 19.79
N LYS A 539 -28.98 7.99 20.77
CA LYS A 539 -28.88 6.53 20.53
C LYS A 539 -30.22 6.01 20.02
N LEU A 540 -30.25 5.45 18.81
CA LEU A 540 -31.43 4.81 18.22
C LEU A 540 -31.93 3.66 19.12
N LYS A 541 -33.19 3.75 19.58
CA LYS A 541 -33.88 2.62 20.20
C LYS A 541 -34.35 1.68 19.09
N ALA A 542 -34.01 0.40 19.22
CA ALA A 542 -34.38 -0.67 18.30
C ALA A 542 -35.90 -0.87 18.20
N GLY A 543 -36.39 -1.01 16.95
CA GLY A 543 -37.52 -1.88 16.59
C GLY A 543 -38.91 -1.25 16.41
N ALA A 544 -39.32 -1.05 15.15
CA ALA A 544 -40.67 -1.34 14.65
C ALA A 544 -40.66 -1.49 13.11
N PRO A 545 -41.43 -2.43 12.52
CA PRO A 545 -41.37 -2.74 11.09
C PRO A 545 -42.10 -1.68 10.25
N MET A 546 -41.49 -1.30 9.12
CA MET A 546 -42.07 -0.36 8.16
C MET A 546 -43.15 -1.07 7.33
N GLN A 547 -44.37 -0.53 7.36
CA GLN A 547 -45.52 -1.03 6.62
C GLN A 547 -45.56 -0.34 5.25
N GLU A 548 -45.63 -1.15 4.17
CA GLU A 548 -45.78 -0.67 2.79
C GLU A 548 -47.11 0.06 2.61
N ILE A 549 -47.08 1.22 1.92
CA ILE A 549 -48.28 1.80 1.29
C ILE A 549 -47.96 2.10 -0.17
N ALA A 550 -48.75 1.47 -1.04
CA ALA A 550 -48.71 1.64 -2.48
C ALA A 550 -49.58 2.83 -2.96
N GLY A 551 -49.01 3.60 -3.90
CA GLY A 551 -49.70 4.15 -5.08
C GLY A 551 -50.50 5.46 -4.96
N SER A 552 -50.13 6.47 -5.74
CA SER A 552 -50.99 6.97 -6.84
C SER A 552 -50.24 7.97 -7.73
N SER A 553 -50.79 8.16 -8.92
CA SER A 553 -50.17 8.52 -10.19
C SER A 553 -50.17 10.01 -10.56
N SER A 554 -49.14 10.39 -11.33
CA SER A 554 -49.12 11.32 -12.48
C SER A 554 -49.79 12.71 -12.36
N ALA A 555 -48.95 13.75 -12.43
CA ALA A 555 -49.23 14.92 -13.26
C ALA A 555 -47.91 15.45 -13.84
N ALA A 556 -47.86 15.59 -15.16
CA ALA A 556 -46.73 16.12 -15.90
C ALA A 556 -46.46 17.58 -15.48
N SER A 557 -45.22 17.86 -15.10
CA SER A 557 -44.68 19.21 -14.96
C SER A 557 -43.39 19.28 -15.77
N VAL A 558 -43.29 20.36 -16.53
CA VAL A 558 -42.22 20.74 -17.45
C VAL A 558 -40.85 20.67 -16.76
N CYS A 559 -39.85 20.13 -17.47
CA CYS A 559 -38.46 20.04 -17.03
C CYS A 559 -37.93 21.42 -16.64
N ASP A 560 -37.66 21.61 -15.36
CA ASP A 560 -36.83 22.69 -14.84
C ASP A 560 -35.52 22.06 -14.35
N THR A 561 -34.47 22.16 -15.15
CA THR A 561 -33.12 21.66 -14.82
C THR A 561 -32.34 22.74 -14.06
N SER A 562 -32.88 23.22 -12.95
CA SER A 562 -32.13 24.09 -12.05
C SER A 562 -31.50 23.24 -10.94
N PHE A 563 -30.17 23.17 -10.90
CA PHE A 563 -29.47 22.66 -9.72
C PHE A 563 -29.90 23.46 -8.50
N ALA A 564 -29.85 22.85 -7.31
CA ALA A 564 -29.94 23.63 -6.09
C ALA A 564 -28.82 24.67 -6.13
N ARG A 565 -29.21 25.95 -6.16
CA ARG A 565 -28.28 27.06 -6.06
C ARG A 565 -27.92 27.25 -4.60
N THR A 566 -26.64 27.20 -4.31
CA THR A 566 -26.11 27.24 -2.95
C THR A 566 -25.12 28.39 -2.82
N GLU A 567 -25.35 29.26 -1.85
CA GLU A 567 -24.35 30.23 -1.39
C GLU A 567 -23.51 29.59 -0.29
N SER A 568 -22.20 29.82 -0.26
CA SER A 568 -21.30 29.13 0.67
C SER A 568 -20.19 30.06 1.14
N PRO A 569 -20.16 30.43 2.43
CA PRO A 569 -19.08 31.24 3.02
C PRO A 569 -17.69 30.60 2.87
N PHE A 570 -17.64 29.27 2.77
CA PHE A 570 -16.42 28.53 2.48
C PHE A 570 -15.89 28.90 1.09
N TRP A 571 -16.73 28.78 0.05
CA TRP A 571 -16.32 29.09 -1.31
C TRP A 571 -16.14 30.59 -1.55
N ASP A 572 -16.85 31.45 -0.81
CA ASP A 572 -16.60 32.90 -0.82
C ASP A 572 -15.18 33.25 -0.39
N THR A 573 -14.58 32.45 0.48
CA THR A 573 -13.18 32.60 0.91
C THR A 573 -12.22 32.05 -0.15
N TYR A 574 -12.42 30.78 -0.55
CA TYR A 574 -11.43 30.05 -1.34
C TYR A 574 -11.48 30.33 -2.84
N MET A 575 -12.55 30.97 -3.34
CA MET A 575 -12.60 31.44 -4.73
C MET A 575 -11.98 32.83 -4.92
N ARG A 576 -11.61 33.52 -3.84
CA ARG A 576 -10.86 34.79 -3.91
C ARG A 576 -9.38 34.53 -4.17
N PHE A 577 -8.72 35.51 -4.78
CA PHE A 577 -7.27 35.52 -4.88
C PHE A 577 -6.67 35.98 -3.56
N ASP A 578 -5.99 35.09 -2.85
CA ASP A 578 -5.21 35.39 -1.66
C ASP A 578 -3.94 34.54 -1.67
N LEU A 579 -2.88 35.06 -2.32
CA LEU A 579 -1.62 34.34 -2.50
C LEU A 579 -1.00 33.94 -1.14
N LYS A 580 -1.10 34.81 -0.14
CA LYS A 580 -0.46 34.57 1.15
C LYS A 580 -1.13 33.42 1.90
N GLU A 581 -2.46 33.41 1.94
CA GLU A 581 -3.20 32.34 2.60
C GLU A 581 -3.14 31.03 1.80
N GLU A 582 -3.12 31.11 0.47
CA GLU A 582 -2.89 29.97 -0.41
C GLU A 582 -1.55 29.30 -0.11
N GLU A 583 -0.44 30.05 -0.09
CA GLU A 583 0.89 29.54 0.25
C GLU A 583 0.93 28.94 1.66
N ARG A 584 0.34 29.61 2.65
CA ARG A 584 0.26 29.11 4.02
C ARG A 584 -0.47 27.77 4.12
N LEU A 585 -1.59 27.61 3.40
CA LEU A 585 -2.33 26.35 3.39
C LEU A 585 -1.58 25.24 2.67
N SER A 586 -0.85 25.56 1.60
CA SER A 586 0.03 24.61 0.94
C SER A 586 1.19 24.17 1.84
N GLU A 587 1.76 25.05 2.66
CA GLU A 587 2.78 24.69 3.66
C GLU A 587 2.22 23.74 4.73
N VAL A 588 1.00 24.01 5.22
CA VAL A 588 0.32 23.15 6.19
C VAL A 588 0.05 21.76 5.59
N ALA A 589 -0.47 21.72 4.36
CA ALA A 589 -0.73 20.47 3.67
C ALA A 589 0.56 19.69 3.36
N LEU A 590 1.62 20.38 2.94
CA LEU A 590 2.94 19.76 2.75
C LEU A 590 3.48 19.18 4.06
N ALA A 591 3.42 19.92 5.16
CA ALA A 591 3.87 19.45 6.47
C ALA A 591 3.10 18.19 6.91
N ARG A 592 1.79 18.15 6.66
CA ARG A 592 0.95 16.98 6.92
C ARG A 592 1.33 15.81 6.02
N GLN A 593 1.50 16.02 4.71
CA GLN A 593 1.92 14.94 3.82
C GLN A 593 3.30 14.40 4.20
N LYS A 594 4.25 15.26 4.60
CA LYS A 594 5.54 14.84 5.13
C LYS A 594 5.39 13.94 6.36
N SER A 595 4.52 14.27 7.32
CA SER A 595 4.31 13.42 8.50
C SER A 595 3.69 12.06 8.18
N VAL A 596 2.87 11.98 7.13
CA VAL A 596 2.33 10.70 6.62
C VAL A 596 3.42 9.90 5.90
N VAL A 597 4.20 10.56 5.04
CA VAL A 597 5.21 9.93 4.18
C VAL A 597 6.47 9.51 4.95
N ASP A 598 6.89 10.25 5.98
CA ASP A 598 8.04 9.94 6.84
C ASP A 598 7.93 8.55 7.51
N GLU A 599 6.70 8.09 7.76
CA GLU A 599 6.46 6.77 8.34
C GLU A 599 6.36 5.64 7.31
N SER A 600 6.17 5.99 6.04
CA SER A 600 6.12 5.05 4.91
C SER A 600 7.48 4.89 4.21
N VAL A 601 8.26 5.97 4.12
CA VAL A 601 9.52 6.03 3.37
C VAL A 601 10.71 5.81 4.29
N ARG A 602 11.77 5.20 3.77
CA ARG A 602 12.99 4.98 4.54
C ARG A 602 13.86 6.24 4.56
N GLU A 603 14.22 6.67 5.77
CA GLU A 603 15.16 7.76 6.01
C GLU A 603 16.57 7.20 6.16
N TYR A 604 17.53 7.86 5.52
CA TYR A 604 18.96 7.58 5.60
C TYR A 604 19.68 8.83 6.07
N GLY A 605 20.46 8.69 7.14
CA GLY A 605 21.26 9.78 7.70
C GLY A 605 22.51 9.24 8.40
N PRO A 606 23.48 10.11 8.74
CA PRO A 606 24.69 9.70 9.46
C PRO A 606 24.39 9.03 10.82
N ASP A 607 23.24 9.32 11.42
CA ASP A 607 22.78 8.75 12.70
C ASP A 607 21.72 7.63 12.54
N SER A 608 21.36 7.23 11.31
CA SER A 608 20.40 6.14 11.08
C SER A 608 21.07 4.78 11.29
N GLY A 609 21.31 4.43 12.56
CA GLY A 609 21.48 3.07 13.06
C GLY A 609 22.44 2.18 12.28
N SER A 610 23.74 2.43 12.43
CA SER A 610 24.80 1.45 12.21
C SER A 610 24.75 0.33 13.26
N ASP A 611 23.67 -0.47 13.27
CA ASP A 611 23.67 -1.77 13.97
C ASP A 611 24.29 -2.88 13.10
N THR A 612 24.75 -2.54 11.89
CA THR A 612 25.65 -3.38 11.10
C THR A 612 27.09 -2.93 11.29
N ASP A 613 27.93 -3.88 11.68
CA ASP A 613 29.40 -3.89 11.77
C ASP A 613 30.10 -3.58 10.42
N SER A 614 29.49 -2.74 9.57
CA SER A 614 29.93 -2.38 8.23
C SER A 614 30.53 -0.98 8.26
N ASP A 615 31.86 -0.90 8.08
CA ASP A 615 32.64 0.32 7.83
C ASP A 615 32.27 1.00 6.47
N LEU A 616 30.98 1.14 6.15
CA LEU A 616 30.47 1.73 4.91
C LEU A 616 29.68 3.00 5.24
N ASP A 617 30.16 4.15 4.74
CA ASP A 617 29.51 5.45 4.93
C ASP A 617 28.13 5.49 4.23
N ALA A 618 27.18 6.28 4.73
CA ALA A 618 25.84 6.41 4.13
C ALA A 618 25.87 6.90 2.66
N ASP A 619 26.84 7.75 2.31
CA ASP A 619 27.13 8.20 0.94
C ASP A 619 27.60 7.06 0.02
N GLU A 620 27.90 5.89 0.57
CA GLU A 620 28.34 4.71 -0.14
C GLU A 620 27.18 3.93 -0.81
N PHE A 621 25.93 4.19 -0.41
CA PHE A 621 24.74 3.42 -0.83
C PHE A 621 23.85 4.10 -1.88
N VAL A 622 24.04 5.39 -2.14
CA VAL A 622 23.33 6.12 -3.21
C VAL A 622 24.12 5.97 -4.51
N THR A 623 23.46 5.50 -5.57
CA THR A 623 24.06 5.38 -6.90
C THR A 623 23.09 5.88 -7.96
N THR A 624 23.59 6.04 -9.18
CA THR A 624 22.77 6.30 -10.36
C THR A 624 22.55 4.99 -11.11
N ASN A 625 21.31 4.67 -11.47
CA ASN A 625 21.00 3.50 -12.30
C ASN A 625 21.36 3.76 -13.77
N GLU A 626 21.19 2.77 -14.65
CA GLU A 626 21.46 2.91 -16.09
C GLU A 626 20.60 3.98 -16.78
N ALA A 627 19.43 4.31 -16.20
CA ALA A 627 18.52 5.34 -16.69
C ALA A 627 18.90 6.76 -16.23
N GLY A 628 19.89 6.92 -15.34
CA GLY A 628 20.26 8.22 -14.78
C GLY A 628 19.52 8.57 -13.48
N ASP A 629 18.67 7.68 -12.97
CA ASP A 629 17.87 7.93 -11.76
C ASP A 629 18.71 7.69 -10.49
N ARG A 630 18.51 8.55 -9.47
CA ARG A 630 19.08 8.33 -8.14
C ARG A 630 18.35 7.17 -7.47
N ILE A 631 19.08 6.12 -7.20
CA ILE A 631 18.60 4.95 -6.47
C ILE A 631 19.47 4.73 -5.24
N LEU A 632 18.92 4.07 -4.25
CA LEU A 632 19.69 3.59 -3.12
C LEU A 632 19.69 2.07 -3.10
N ILE A 633 20.88 1.48 -3.06
CA ILE A 633 21.06 0.04 -2.89
C ILE A 633 21.49 -0.20 -1.46
N ASP A 634 20.71 -0.93 -0.66
CA ASP A 634 21.06 -1.18 0.73
C ASP A 634 22.09 -2.31 0.90
N ALA A 635 22.50 -2.56 2.15
CA ALA A 635 23.50 -3.58 2.48
C ALA A 635 23.10 -5.01 2.06
N TRP A 636 21.82 -5.27 1.76
CA TRP A 636 21.30 -6.56 1.31
C TRP A 636 21.11 -6.63 -0.21
N GLY A 637 21.37 -5.53 -0.92
CA GLY A 637 21.24 -5.45 -2.37
C GLY A 637 19.85 -5.07 -2.86
N ASP A 638 18.95 -4.67 -1.96
CA ASP A 638 17.63 -4.17 -2.33
C ASP A 638 17.75 -2.73 -2.85
N GLU A 639 17.04 -2.45 -3.94
CA GLU A 639 17.00 -1.15 -4.59
C GLU A 639 15.78 -0.38 -4.12
N HIS A 640 16.00 0.89 -3.74
CA HIS A 640 14.97 1.81 -3.27
C HIS A 640 14.97 3.02 -4.18
N ARG A 641 13.87 3.24 -4.92
CA ARG A 641 13.64 4.46 -5.72
C ARG A 641 13.09 5.61 -4.88
N LEU A 642 12.45 5.26 -3.75
CA LEU A 642 11.85 6.18 -2.80
C LEU A 642 12.59 6.13 -1.47
N PHE A 643 13.23 7.24 -1.10
CA PHE A 643 13.96 7.36 0.15
C PHE A 643 14.13 8.83 0.54
N LYS A 644 14.52 9.08 1.78
CA LYS A 644 14.80 10.41 2.33
C LYS A 644 16.25 10.49 2.79
N ILE A 645 16.96 11.58 2.44
CA ILE A 645 18.33 11.88 2.90
C ILE A 645 18.32 13.26 3.56
N GLY A 646 18.52 13.30 4.89
CA GLY A 646 18.29 14.53 5.64
C GLY A 646 16.87 15.04 5.40
N ASP A 647 16.72 16.27 4.90
CA ASP A 647 15.40 16.84 4.56
C ASP A 647 14.99 16.63 3.08
N GLU A 648 15.85 16.01 2.26
CA GLU A 648 15.59 15.77 0.83
C GLU A 648 14.81 14.46 0.63
N TYR A 649 13.70 14.53 -0.10
CA TYR A 649 12.93 13.37 -0.55
C TYR A 649 13.32 13.02 -1.98
N VAL A 650 13.69 11.76 -2.22
CA VAL A 650 13.94 11.22 -3.57
C VAL A 650 12.72 10.40 -3.99
N GLY A 651 12.14 10.80 -5.13
CA GLY A 651 10.78 10.42 -5.52
C GLY A 651 10.64 9.39 -6.65
N GLY A 652 11.72 8.78 -7.16
CA GLY A 652 11.63 7.89 -8.33
C GLY A 652 10.79 8.50 -9.46
N ARG A 653 9.84 7.71 -9.99
CA ARG A 653 8.88 8.15 -11.02
C ARG A 653 7.83 9.13 -10.50
N VAL A 654 7.62 9.22 -9.18
CA VAL A 654 6.71 10.22 -8.59
C VAL A 654 7.27 11.62 -8.80
N ALA A 655 8.58 11.82 -8.64
CA ALA A 655 9.22 13.09 -8.94
C ALA A 655 9.08 13.44 -10.43
N ASP A 656 9.33 12.47 -11.32
CA ASP A 656 9.13 12.65 -12.77
C ASP A 656 7.69 13.04 -13.11
N TYR A 657 6.70 12.39 -12.49
CA TYR A 657 5.28 12.69 -12.70
C TYR A 657 4.94 14.12 -12.28
N THR A 658 5.42 14.56 -11.11
CA THR A 658 5.12 15.92 -10.61
C THR A 658 5.69 17.02 -11.49
N GLN A 659 6.79 16.74 -12.20
CA GLN A 659 7.43 17.71 -13.09
C GLN A 659 6.93 17.60 -14.54
N TYR A 660 6.60 16.40 -14.98
CA TYR A 660 6.30 16.05 -16.38
C TYR A 660 5.12 15.07 -16.49
N ASP A 661 3.96 15.43 -15.95
CA ASP A 661 2.76 14.56 -15.93
C ASP A 661 2.37 14.05 -17.33
N GLU A 662 2.60 14.85 -18.38
CA GLU A 662 2.37 14.51 -19.78
C GLU A 662 3.14 13.26 -20.23
N MET A 663 4.31 12.96 -19.63
CA MET A 663 5.08 11.75 -19.93
C MET A 663 4.30 10.47 -19.62
N PHE A 664 3.35 10.52 -18.69
CA PHE A 664 2.55 9.36 -18.26
C PHE A 664 1.15 9.45 -18.84
N ASN A 665 0.52 10.62 -18.68
CA ASN A 665 -0.90 10.80 -18.96
C ASN A 665 -1.22 10.89 -20.46
N VAL A 666 -0.30 11.30 -21.33
CA VAL A 666 -0.59 11.43 -22.77
C VAL A 666 -0.98 10.07 -23.36
N TYR A 667 -0.18 9.03 -23.13
CA TYR A 667 -0.48 7.68 -23.63
C TYR A 667 -1.83 7.17 -23.13
N LEU A 668 -2.11 7.36 -21.84
CA LEU A 668 -3.39 6.99 -21.22
C LEU A 668 -4.57 7.79 -21.79
N ARG A 669 -4.36 9.04 -22.18
CA ARG A 669 -5.40 9.93 -22.74
C ARG A 669 -5.68 9.66 -24.21
N ASN A 670 -4.67 9.49 -25.05
CA ASN A 670 -4.82 9.48 -26.50
C ASN A 670 -4.39 8.17 -27.20
N GLY A 671 -3.83 7.20 -26.46
CA GLY A 671 -3.34 5.93 -27.01
C GLY A 671 -2.02 6.03 -27.78
N GLN A 672 -1.32 7.17 -27.73
CA GLN A 672 -0.05 7.38 -28.43
C GLN A 672 1.13 7.25 -27.45
N PRO A 673 1.90 6.15 -27.50
CA PRO A 673 3.07 5.98 -26.63
C PRO A 673 4.17 6.97 -27.06
N GLN A 674 4.84 7.58 -26.07
CA GLN A 674 5.93 8.52 -26.33
C GLN A 674 7.30 7.81 -26.43
N SER A 675 7.40 6.58 -25.94
CA SER A 675 8.61 5.76 -25.98
C SER A 675 8.28 4.27 -26.18
N GLY A 676 9.29 3.46 -26.53
CA GLY A 676 9.13 2.00 -26.68
C GLY A 676 8.83 1.25 -25.37
N ASN A 677 9.12 1.88 -24.22
CA ASN A 677 8.93 1.29 -22.88
C ASN A 677 7.86 2.05 -22.08
N GLN A 678 6.91 2.69 -22.76
CA GLN A 678 5.91 3.56 -22.14
C GLN A 678 5.07 2.85 -21.05
N ALA A 679 4.68 1.60 -21.29
CA ALA A 679 3.92 0.81 -20.32
C ALA A 679 4.73 0.52 -19.05
N GLN A 680 6.00 0.11 -19.22
CA GLN A 680 6.91 -0.13 -18.10
C GLN A 680 7.10 1.14 -17.23
N LEU A 681 7.27 2.30 -17.86
CA LEU A 681 7.42 3.56 -17.13
C LEU A 681 6.17 3.89 -16.28
N ILE A 682 4.97 3.56 -16.76
CA ILE A 682 3.72 3.72 -16.01
C ILE A 682 3.62 2.69 -14.88
N GLU A 683 4.05 1.44 -15.11
CA GLU A 683 4.11 0.40 -14.07
C GLU A 683 5.07 0.80 -12.93
N GLU A 684 6.25 1.33 -13.26
CA GLU A 684 7.23 1.85 -12.28
C GLU A 684 6.63 2.98 -11.41
N LEU A 685 5.83 3.88 -12.00
CA LEU A 685 5.11 4.90 -11.23
C LEU A 685 4.07 4.27 -10.29
N VAL A 686 3.34 3.25 -10.74
CA VAL A 686 2.37 2.55 -9.89
C VAL A 686 3.06 1.89 -8.69
N GLU A 687 4.21 1.24 -8.91
CA GLU A 687 5.03 0.64 -7.86
C GLU A 687 5.52 1.68 -6.83
N ASP A 688 5.94 2.85 -7.31
CA ASP A 688 6.39 3.93 -6.44
C ASP A 688 5.21 4.47 -5.60
N LEU A 689 4.03 4.68 -6.20
CA LEU A 689 2.84 5.09 -5.46
C LEU A 689 2.41 4.05 -4.41
N ASP A 690 2.46 2.76 -4.76
CA ASP A 690 2.14 1.69 -3.80
C ASP A 690 3.09 1.65 -2.60
N SER A 691 4.36 1.98 -2.82
CA SER A 691 5.39 2.03 -1.77
C SER A 691 5.18 3.18 -0.78
N ILE A 692 4.53 4.27 -1.21
CA ILE A 692 4.13 5.38 -0.32
C ILE A 692 2.89 4.98 0.50
N GLY A 693 1.92 4.35 -0.16
CA GLY A 693 0.66 3.90 0.42
C GLY A 693 -0.41 4.99 0.52
N TYR A 694 -1.64 4.54 0.81
CA TYR A 694 -2.82 5.41 0.77
C TYR A 694 -3.05 6.20 2.07
N ASN A 695 -3.71 7.36 1.96
CA ASN A 695 -4.21 8.15 3.09
C ASN A 695 -5.55 8.80 2.74
N ASN A 696 -6.48 8.87 3.69
CA ASN A 696 -7.82 9.45 3.48
C ASN A 696 -8.33 10.31 4.64
N ASP A 697 -7.42 10.98 5.34
CA ASP A 697 -7.73 11.75 6.55
C ASP A 697 -8.17 13.20 6.30
N VAL A 698 -8.15 13.64 5.04
CA VAL A 698 -8.37 15.03 4.64
C VAL A 698 -9.42 15.14 3.55
N ASP A 699 -10.03 16.32 3.42
CA ASP A 699 -10.89 16.60 2.27
C ASP A 699 -9.99 16.93 1.08
N LEU A 700 -10.38 16.49 -0.10
CA LEU A 700 -9.61 16.62 -1.34
C LEU A 700 -10.42 17.37 -2.39
N TYR A 701 -9.79 18.33 -3.06
CA TYR A 701 -10.42 19.24 -4.00
C TYR A 701 -9.75 19.20 -5.37
N ARG A 702 -10.54 19.28 -6.44
CA ARG A 702 -10.04 19.39 -7.80
C ARG A 702 -10.90 20.35 -8.61
N GLY A 703 -10.27 21.37 -9.20
CA GLY A 703 -10.94 22.26 -10.14
C GLY A 703 -10.86 21.73 -11.58
N GLY A 704 -11.84 22.11 -12.40
CA GLY A 704 -11.86 21.87 -13.83
C GLY A 704 -12.49 23.03 -14.58
N SER A 705 -12.03 23.24 -15.81
CA SER A 705 -12.57 24.22 -16.75
C SER A 705 -12.50 23.69 -18.18
N GLY A 706 -13.26 24.29 -19.09
CA GLY A 706 -13.30 23.95 -20.51
C GLY A 706 -11.94 24.05 -21.19
N HIS A 707 -11.07 24.95 -20.71
CA HIS A 707 -9.69 25.08 -21.18
C HIS A 707 -8.81 23.86 -20.86
N ARG A 708 -9.17 23.07 -19.84
CA ARG A 708 -8.41 21.91 -19.34
C ARG A 708 -9.00 20.57 -19.78
N GLY A 709 -10.11 20.60 -20.52
CA GLY A 709 -10.83 19.41 -20.99
C GLY A 709 -11.64 18.68 -19.92
N THR A 710 -11.69 19.18 -18.68
CA THR A 710 -12.59 18.70 -17.61
C THR A 710 -13.63 19.78 -17.32
N SER A 711 -14.87 19.58 -17.76
CA SER A 711 -15.87 20.64 -17.85
C SER A 711 -17.15 20.32 -17.07
N GLY A 712 -17.71 21.34 -16.43
CA GLY A 712 -19.02 21.30 -15.77
C GLY A 712 -20.22 21.16 -16.72
N VAL A 713 -20.01 21.29 -18.04
CA VAL A 713 -21.10 21.32 -19.03
C VAL A 713 -21.92 20.02 -19.04
N THR A 714 -21.28 18.86 -18.85
CA THR A 714 -21.96 17.55 -18.84
C THR A 714 -22.87 17.37 -17.63
N PHE A 715 -22.51 17.99 -16.50
CA PHE A 715 -23.39 18.06 -15.34
C PHE A 715 -24.53 19.02 -15.62
N ARG A 716 -24.24 20.24 -16.11
CA ARG A 716 -25.25 21.26 -16.41
C ARG A 716 -26.30 20.81 -17.43
N SER A 717 -25.90 20.06 -18.43
CA SER A 717 -26.79 19.51 -19.46
C SER A 717 -27.67 18.36 -18.95
N GLY A 718 -27.39 17.84 -17.75
CA GLY A 718 -28.07 16.67 -17.18
C GLY A 718 -27.65 15.34 -17.81
N GLN A 719 -26.55 15.32 -18.57
CA GLN A 719 -25.98 14.09 -19.12
C GLN A 719 -25.48 13.17 -18.00
N ILE A 720 -24.80 13.75 -17.00
CA ILE A 720 -24.33 13.06 -15.80
C ILE A 720 -25.20 13.48 -14.62
N LYS A 721 -25.65 12.50 -13.82
CA LYS A 721 -26.59 12.69 -12.72
C LYS A 721 -26.05 12.09 -11.42
N VAL A 722 -26.67 12.48 -10.31
CA VAL A 722 -26.44 11.83 -9.01
C VAL A 722 -26.72 10.32 -9.14
N GLY A 723 -25.79 9.51 -8.64
CA GLY A 723 -25.80 8.05 -8.75
C GLY A 723 -24.98 7.48 -9.91
N ASP A 724 -24.64 8.29 -10.93
CA ASP A 724 -23.72 7.89 -12.01
C ASP A 724 -22.28 7.74 -11.51
N ILE A 725 -21.46 7.03 -12.29
CA ILE A 725 -20.07 6.70 -11.96
C ILE A 725 -19.12 7.42 -12.92
N LEU A 726 -18.10 8.07 -12.36
CA LEU A 726 -16.98 8.69 -13.07
C LEU A 726 -15.73 7.84 -12.90
N VAL A 727 -15.03 7.57 -13.99
CA VAL A 727 -13.85 6.69 -14.01
C VAL A 727 -12.61 7.49 -14.39
N SER A 728 -11.57 7.41 -13.57
CA SER A 728 -10.25 7.91 -13.95
C SER A 728 -9.63 6.96 -14.98
N THR A 729 -9.23 7.49 -16.13
CA THR A 729 -8.52 6.72 -17.17
C THR A 729 -7.07 7.13 -17.32
N ASP A 730 -6.66 8.14 -16.57
CA ASP A 730 -5.31 8.67 -16.41
C ASP A 730 -5.05 8.93 -14.92
N PHE A 731 -3.81 9.24 -14.56
CA PHE A 731 -3.52 9.63 -13.18
C PHE A 731 -4.22 10.95 -12.88
N THR A 732 -4.98 10.97 -11.79
CA THR A 732 -5.83 12.11 -11.41
C THR A 732 -5.39 12.65 -10.07
N SER A 733 -4.97 13.91 -10.03
CA SER A 733 -4.57 14.58 -8.79
C SER A 733 -5.72 15.36 -8.13
N PHE A 734 -5.73 15.39 -6.81
CA PHE A 734 -6.55 16.28 -6.00
C PHE A 734 -5.64 16.99 -5.00
N SER A 735 -6.00 18.21 -4.62
CA SER A 735 -5.26 19.00 -3.63
C SER A 735 -5.97 19.01 -2.28
N GLU A 736 -5.20 19.04 -1.20
CA GLU A 736 -5.71 19.33 0.14
C GLU A 736 -6.05 20.82 0.33
N ASN A 737 -5.49 21.69 -0.53
CA ASN A 737 -5.68 23.12 -0.46
C ASN A 737 -6.85 23.55 -1.37
N PRO A 738 -7.98 24.01 -0.80
CA PRO A 738 -9.15 24.41 -1.59
C PRO A 738 -8.92 25.61 -2.53
N TYR A 739 -7.89 26.44 -2.31
CA TYR A 739 -7.52 27.48 -3.29
C TYR A 739 -7.09 26.89 -4.63
N LEU A 740 -6.52 25.69 -4.67
CA LEU A 740 -6.14 25.04 -5.92
C LEU A 740 -7.37 24.69 -6.76
N ALA A 741 -8.53 24.47 -6.14
CA ALA A 741 -9.78 24.33 -6.88
C ALA A 741 -10.11 25.60 -7.69
N ARG A 742 -9.89 26.80 -7.13
CA ARG A 742 -10.04 28.09 -7.85
C ARG A 742 -9.05 28.19 -9.01
N VAL A 743 -7.78 27.85 -8.75
CA VAL A 743 -6.69 27.92 -9.75
C VAL A 743 -7.06 27.14 -11.02
N PHE A 744 -7.65 25.94 -10.88
CA PHE A 744 -8.01 25.11 -12.03
C PHE A 744 -9.43 25.34 -12.60
N SER A 745 -10.37 25.82 -11.80
CA SER A 745 -11.77 26.02 -12.22
C SER A 745 -12.08 27.41 -12.79
N SER A 746 -11.15 28.35 -12.70
CA SER A 746 -11.29 29.73 -13.20
C SER A 746 -10.46 30.00 -14.47
N SER A 747 -10.49 31.24 -14.96
CA SER A 747 -9.64 31.73 -16.06
C SER A 747 -8.14 31.63 -15.80
N GLN A 748 -7.71 31.39 -14.55
CA GLN A 748 -6.32 31.08 -14.21
C GLN A 748 -5.87 29.74 -14.84
N ALA A 749 -6.79 28.83 -15.14
CA ALA A 749 -6.57 27.61 -15.92
C ALA A 749 -5.38 26.73 -15.47
N GLY A 750 -5.03 26.75 -14.19
CA GLY A 750 -3.90 26.01 -13.64
C GLY A 750 -2.56 26.75 -13.64
N GLU A 751 -2.51 28.01 -14.07
CA GLU A 751 -1.31 28.83 -13.91
C GLU A 751 -1.04 29.08 -12.41
N GLN A 752 0.22 28.98 -11.99
CA GLN A 752 0.58 29.18 -10.57
C GLN A 752 0.30 30.61 -10.11
N SER A 753 -0.33 30.78 -8.94
CA SER A 753 -0.80 32.09 -8.44
C SER A 753 0.31 33.12 -8.28
N HIS A 754 1.53 32.70 -7.94
CA HIS A 754 2.69 33.59 -7.83
C HIS A 754 3.14 34.15 -9.20
N ARG A 755 2.77 33.50 -10.32
CA ARG A 755 2.97 34.03 -11.68
C ARG A 755 1.77 34.88 -12.11
N PHE A 756 0.57 34.36 -11.89
CA PHE A 756 -0.69 35.01 -12.28
C PHE A 756 -0.90 36.38 -11.64
N ILE A 757 -0.29 36.65 -10.48
CA ILE A 757 -0.32 37.99 -9.85
C ILE A 757 0.21 39.09 -10.77
N HIS A 758 1.15 38.78 -11.67
CA HIS A 758 1.66 39.74 -12.66
C HIS A 758 0.63 40.05 -13.74
N ASP A 759 -0.15 39.06 -14.17
CA ASP A 759 -1.25 39.25 -15.12
C ASP A 759 -2.38 40.05 -14.48
N MET A 760 -2.69 39.81 -13.21
CA MET A 760 -3.63 40.64 -12.46
C MET A 760 -3.14 42.09 -12.34
N ALA A 761 -1.85 42.30 -12.12
CA ALA A 761 -1.26 43.65 -12.14
C ALA A 761 -1.34 44.32 -13.54
N ALA A 762 -1.38 43.52 -14.60
CA ALA A 762 -1.62 43.96 -15.98
C ALA A 762 -3.12 44.13 -16.33
N GLY A 763 -4.03 43.87 -15.39
CA GLY A 763 -5.47 44.04 -15.54
C GLY A 763 -6.26 42.77 -15.86
N ALA A 764 -5.65 41.58 -15.75
CA ALA A 764 -6.38 40.31 -15.83
C ALA A 764 -7.29 40.14 -14.61
N GLU A 765 -8.47 39.56 -14.83
CA GLU A 765 -9.44 39.24 -13.78
C GLU A 765 -9.65 37.72 -13.70
N ILE A 766 -9.89 37.22 -12.48
CA ILE A 766 -10.31 35.84 -12.27
C ILE A 766 -11.79 35.75 -12.60
N THR A 767 -12.12 34.97 -13.62
CA THR A 767 -13.48 34.78 -14.09
C THR A 767 -13.84 33.30 -14.12
N PHE A 768 -15.14 33.03 -14.00
CA PHE A 768 -15.71 31.69 -14.03
C PHE A 768 -16.81 31.65 -15.09
N ASP A 769 -16.91 30.55 -15.80
CA ASP A 769 -17.87 30.37 -16.89
C ASP A 769 -18.73 29.12 -16.67
N ASP A 770 -19.55 28.76 -17.66
CA ASP A 770 -20.45 27.62 -17.55
C ASP A 770 -19.71 26.27 -17.59
N THR A 771 -18.41 26.27 -17.92
CA THR A 771 -17.54 25.10 -17.91
C THR A 771 -16.84 24.88 -16.57
N SER A 772 -16.86 25.87 -15.67
CA SER A 772 -16.26 25.78 -14.34
C SER A 772 -16.92 24.68 -13.48
N VAL A 773 -16.10 23.77 -12.98
CA VAL A 773 -16.50 22.66 -12.10
C VAL A 773 -15.50 22.47 -10.97
N VAL A 774 -15.98 22.09 -9.79
CA VAL A 774 -15.15 21.69 -8.65
C VAL A 774 -15.62 20.32 -8.17
N PHE A 775 -14.70 19.37 -8.13
CA PHE A 775 -14.89 18.06 -7.52
C PHE A 775 -14.39 18.10 -6.10
N GLU A 776 -15.19 17.52 -5.19
CA GLU A 776 -14.87 17.38 -3.79
C GLU A 776 -14.95 15.92 -3.40
N LEU A 777 -13.92 15.45 -2.70
CA LEU A 777 -13.85 14.14 -2.07
C LEU A 777 -13.72 14.37 -0.57
N ALA A 778 -14.78 14.06 0.16
CA ALA A 778 -14.76 14.18 1.61
C ALA A 778 -13.82 13.13 2.22
N LYS A 779 -13.16 13.47 3.32
CA LYS A 779 -12.31 12.53 4.07
C LYS A 779 -13.06 11.25 4.39
N LYS A 780 -12.36 10.12 4.37
CA LYS A 780 -12.93 8.77 4.57
C LYS A 780 -13.96 8.31 3.54
N THR A 781 -14.32 9.11 2.53
CA THR A 781 -15.18 8.65 1.42
C THR A 781 -14.40 8.16 0.20
N TYR A 782 -13.06 8.14 0.30
CA TYR A 782 -12.13 7.60 -0.68
C TYR A 782 -11.07 6.72 0.01
N GLN A 783 -10.39 5.89 -0.77
CA GLN A 783 -9.56 4.77 -0.31
C GLN A 783 -8.25 4.60 -1.07
N SER A 784 -8.03 5.29 -2.19
CA SER A 784 -6.84 5.08 -3.04
C SER A 784 -6.01 6.34 -3.32
N ALA A 785 -6.14 7.39 -2.51
CA ALA A 785 -5.32 8.59 -2.67
C ALA A 785 -3.92 8.41 -2.07
N THR A 786 -2.89 8.74 -2.83
CA THR A 786 -1.48 8.67 -2.42
C THR A 786 -0.90 10.08 -2.29
N PRO A 787 -0.45 10.52 -1.10
CA PRO A 787 0.15 11.85 -0.93
C PRO A 787 1.54 11.90 -1.60
N ILE A 788 1.76 12.85 -2.50
CA ILE A 788 3.00 12.94 -3.32
C ILE A 788 3.72 14.28 -3.21
N ALA A 789 3.15 15.28 -2.54
CA ALA A 789 3.74 16.61 -2.42
C ALA A 789 5.18 16.64 -1.87
N PRO A 790 5.59 15.75 -0.93
CA PRO A 790 6.99 15.72 -0.46
C PRO A 790 8.02 15.48 -1.56
N PHE A 791 7.63 14.83 -2.66
CA PHE A 791 8.50 14.49 -3.79
C PHE A 791 8.41 15.51 -4.94
N SER A 792 7.54 16.52 -4.81
CA SER A 792 7.27 17.50 -5.87
C SER A 792 8.14 18.74 -5.75
N GLY A 793 8.66 19.21 -6.89
CA GLY A 793 9.24 20.56 -6.99
C GLY A 793 8.20 21.67 -6.83
N ASP A 794 6.95 21.39 -7.20
CA ASP A 794 5.79 22.26 -7.07
C ASP A 794 4.92 21.86 -5.87
N TRP A 795 5.56 21.75 -4.70
CA TRP A 795 4.91 21.37 -3.43
C TRP A 795 3.69 22.23 -3.06
N GLN A 796 3.58 23.42 -3.64
CA GLN A 796 2.46 24.35 -3.47
C GLN A 796 1.12 23.75 -3.86
N GLU A 797 1.09 22.73 -4.73
CA GLU A 797 -0.16 22.08 -5.11
C GLU A 797 -0.68 21.09 -4.06
N ALA A 798 0.18 20.65 -3.13
CA ALA A 798 -0.15 19.69 -2.08
C ALA A 798 -0.94 18.47 -2.60
N GLU A 799 -0.45 17.88 -3.69
CA GLU A 799 -1.20 16.88 -4.45
C GLU A 799 -1.27 15.53 -3.75
N SER A 800 -2.43 14.89 -3.88
CA SER A 800 -2.64 13.45 -3.68
C SER A 800 -3.11 12.83 -4.99
N LEU A 801 -2.50 11.71 -5.38
CA LEU A 801 -2.70 11.08 -6.68
C LEU A 801 -3.60 9.84 -6.59
N PHE A 802 -4.50 9.71 -7.55
CA PHE A 802 -5.31 8.53 -7.81
C PHE A 802 -4.85 7.86 -9.10
N LYS A 803 -4.77 6.53 -9.08
CA LYS A 803 -4.41 5.73 -10.25
C LYS A 803 -5.56 5.69 -11.28
N PRO A 804 -5.27 5.43 -12.56
CA PRO A 804 -6.29 5.00 -13.51
C PRO A 804 -7.06 3.79 -12.97
N GLY A 805 -8.33 3.65 -13.34
CA GLY A 805 -9.19 2.59 -12.82
C GLY A 805 -9.83 2.88 -11.48
N THR A 806 -9.80 4.14 -11.01
CA THR A 806 -10.53 4.58 -9.82
C THR A 806 -11.95 5.01 -10.21
N TRP A 807 -12.95 4.53 -9.47
CA TRP A 807 -14.37 4.72 -9.77
C TRP A 807 -15.01 5.62 -8.70
N PHE A 808 -15.57 6.74 -9.12
CA PHE A 808 -16.19 7.73 -8.25
C PHE A 808 -17.69 7.81 -8.52
N GLN A 809 -18.50 7.46 -7.53
CA GLN A 809 -19.93 7.72 -7.59
C GLN A 809 -20.21 9.21 -7.34
N VAL A 810 -21.05 9.79 -8.18
CA VAL A 810 -21.59 11.14 -7.97
C VAL A 810 -22.62 11.10 -6.86
N ASP A 811 -22.29 11.65 -5.71
CA ASP A 811 -23.15 11.67 -4.51
C ASP A 811 -24.07 12.89 -4.49
N ARG A 812 -23.56 14.05 -4.95
CA ARG A 812 -24.30 15.31 -5.00
C ARG A 812 -23.80 16.19 -6.14
N ILE A 813 -24.72 16.94 -6.75
CA ILE A 813 -24.42 17.99 -7.73
C ILE A 813 -25.16 19.26 -7.30
N GLU A 814 -24.45 20.37 -7.19
CA GLU A 814 -25.02 21.68 -6.83
C GLU A 814 -24.38 22.82 -7.63
N GLU A 815 -25.11 23.92 -7.82
CA GLU A 815 -24.56 25.14 -8.41
C GLU A 815 -24.15 26.09 -7.29
N VAL A 816 -22.85 26.29 -7.12
CA VAL A 816 -22.34 27.24 -6.13
C VAL A 816 -22.19 28.61 -6.80
N VAL A 817 -22.77 29.63 -6.18
CA VAL A 817 -22.74 31.01 -6.68
C VAL A 817 -22.33 31.94 -5.55
N GLY A 818 -21.39 32.84 -5.85
CA GLY A 818 -21.06 33.99 -5.00
C GLY A 818 -20.95 35.26 -5.83
N ASP A 819 -20.50 36.35 -5.23
CA ASP A 819 -20.47 37.68 -5.87
C ASP A 819 -19.65 37.73 -7.17
N HIS A 820 -18.60 36.92 -7.26
CA HIS A 820 -17.61 36.96 -8.35
C HIS A 820 -17.30 35.59 -8.96
N PHE A 821 -18.00 34.54 -8.56
CA PHE A 821 -17.76 33.19 -9.05
C PHE A 821 -19.06 32.40 -9.20
N LYS A 822 -19.03 31.44 -10.12
CA LYS A 822 -20.06 30.43 -10.29
C LYS A 822 -19.43 29.14 -10.80
N PHE A 823 -19.80 28.00 -10.24
CA PHE A 823 -19.32 26.71 -10.74
C PHE A 823 -20.28 25.60 -10.35
N VAL A 824 -20.17 24.45 -11.01
CA VAL A 824 -20.84 23.22 -10.55
C VAL A 824 -19.95 22.54 -9.52
N LYS A 825 -20.46 22.33 -8.30
CA LYS A 825 -19.80 21.47 -7.33
C LYS A 825 -20.33 20.04 -7.46
N VAL A 826 -19.41 19.08 -7.52
CA VAL A 826 -19.71 17.65 -7.62
C VAL A 826 -19.05 16.94 -6.45
N LEU A 827 -19.87 16.45 -5.52
CA LEU A 827 -19.38 15.63 -4.42
C LEU A 827 -19.24 14.18 -4.91
N LEU A 828 -18.06 13.63 -4.72
CA LEU A 828 -17.70 12.28 -5.16
C LEU A 828 -17.49 11.36 -3.95
N LYS A 829 -17.75 10.07 -4.16
CA LYS A 829 -17.35 8.99 -3.24
C LYS A 829 -16.74 7.85 -4.04
N GLU A 830 -15.59 7.36 -3.60
CA GLU A 830 -14.96 6.22 -4.27
C GLU A 830 -15.78 4.94 -4.04
N LYS A 831 -15.93 4.14 -5.10
CA LYS A 831 -16.63 2.85 -5.08
C LYS A 831 -15.73 1.75 -5.62
N HIS A 832 -15.86 0.57 -5.02
CA HIS A 832 -15.16 -0.61 -5.51
C HIS A 832 -15.86 -1.18 -6.75
N ARG A 833 -15.09 -1.54 -7.78
CA ARG A 833 -15.63 -2.03 -9.07
C ARG A 833 -16.46 -3.31 -8.96
N ALA A 834 -16.19 -4.18 -8.00
CA ALA A 834 -16.95 -5.42 -7.82
C ALA A 834 -18.48 -5.22 -7.68
N LEU A 835 -18.90 -4.03 -7.20
CA LEU A 835 -20.30 -3.64 -7.12
C LEU A 835 -20.96 -3.50 -8.50
N GLU A 836 -20.20 -3.21 -9.57
CA GLU A 836 -20.63 -3.28 -10.97
C GLU A 836 -21.11 -4.67 -11.35
N LYS A 837 -20.25 -5.68 -11.10
CA LYS A 837 -20.51 -7.08 -11.46
C LYS A 837 -21.71 -7.66 -10.71
N SER A 838 -21.96 -7.19 -9.50
CA SER A 838 -23.12 -7.59 -8.68
C SER A 838 -24.45 -6.94 -9.13
N GLY A 839 -24.42 -6.04 -10.13
CA GLY A 839 -25.61 -5.31 -10.60
C GLY A 839 -26.10 -4.25 -9.60
N GLN A 840 -25.31 -3.91 -8.59
CA GLN A 840 -25.64 -2.91 -7.57
C GLN A 840 -25.34 -1.47 -8.02
N TRP A 841 -24.75 -1.30 -9.21
CA TRP A 841 -24.63 0.00 -9.87
C TRP A 841 -25.87 0.26 -10.72
N ALA A 842 -26.68 1.23 -10.30
CA ALA A 842 -27.84 1.67 -11.07
C ALA A 842 -27.49 2.80 -12.07
N GLY A 843 -26.37 3.49 -11.88
CA GLY A 843 -25.93 4.63 -12.68
C GLY A 843 -25.12 4.24 -13.92
N LYS A 844 -25.03 5.16 -14.88
CA LYS A 844 -24.17 5.02 -16.07
C LYS A 844 -22.72 5.37 -15.74
N THR A 845 -21.80 4.84 -16.54
CA THR A 845 -20.36 5.05 -16.37
C THR A 845 -19.83 6.05 -17.39
N PHE A 846 -19.08 7.05 -16.93
CA PHE A 846 -18.47 8.09 -17.75
C PHE A 846 -16.99 8.28 -17.42
N HIS A 847 -16.22 8.80 -18.38
CA HIS A 847 -14.87 9.30 -18.13
C HIS A 847 -14.91 10.52 -17.22
N LEU A 848 -14.14 10.53 -16.13
CA LEU A 848 -14.04 11.67 -15.21
C LEU A 848 -13.57 12.94 -15.94
N ARG A 849 -12.61 12.80 -16.86
CA ARG A 849 -12.03 13.93 -17.61
C ARG A 849 -13.01 14.48 -18.64
N THR A 850 -13.47 13.68 -19.58
CA THR A 850 -14.23 14.17 -20.75
C THR A 850 -15.75 14.19 -20.53
N GLY A 851 -16.26 13.43 -19.55
CA GLY A 851 -17.69 13.21 -19.35
C GLY A 851 -18.36 12.36 -20.45
N GLU A 852 -17.58 11.74 -21.33
CA GLU A 852 -18.07 10.79 -22.33
C GLU A 852 -18.35 9.42 -21.71
N PRO A 853 -19.27 8.61 -22.28
CA PRO A 853 -19.50 7.24 -21.81
C PRO A 853 -18.21 6.41 -21.81
N PHE A 854 -17.97 5.67 -20.73
CA PHE A 854 -16.78 4.82 -20.61
C PHE A 854 -17.11 3.37 -20.97
N SER A 855 -16.18 2.74 -21.69
CA SER A 855 -16.16 1.30 -21.98
C SER A 855 -14.73 0.78 -21.85
N ARG A 856 -14.55 -0.32 -21.09
CA ARG A 856 -13.24 -0.97 -20.95
C ARG A 856 -12.69 -1.41 -22.30
N ASP A 857 -13.53 -1.98 -23.16
CA ASP A 857 -13.11 -2.52 -24.45
C ASP A 857 -12.66 -1.41 -25.40
N ASP A 858 -13.36 -0.27 -25.40
CA ASP A 858 -12.98 0.90 -26.20
C ASP A 858 -11.67 1.51 -25.67
N PHE A 859 -11.49 1.54 -24.35
CA PHE A 859 -10.25 2.01 -23.75
C PHE A 859 -9.06 1.08 -24.04
N ALA A 860 -9.27 -0.24 -24.00
CA ALA A 860 -8.27 -1.24 -24.39
C ALA A 860 -7.89 -1.13 -25.87
N ALA A 861 -8.87 -0.96 -26.75
CA ALA A 861 -8.64 -0.72 -28.16
C ALA A 861 -7.85 0.57 -28.41
N LYS A 862 -8.07 1.62 -27.60
CA LYS A 862 -7.32 2.88 -27.67
C LYS A 862 -5.85 2.71 -27.34
N LEU A 863 -5.50 1.94 -26.28
CA LEU A 863 -4.11 1.74 -25.89
C LEU A 863 -3.37 0.76 -26.81
N GLY A 864 -4.10 -0.14 -27.48
CA GLY A 864 -3.54 -1.14 -28.38
C GLY A 864 -2.72 -2.22 -27.64
N PRO A 865 -2.00 -3.09 -28.37
CA PRO A 865 -1.30 -4.24 -27.78
C PRO A 865 -0.24 -3.87 -26.74
N GLN A 866 0.40 -2.70 -26.87
CA GLN A 866 1.40 -2.25 -25.89
C GLN A 866 0.78 -1.89 -24.53
N GLY A 867 -0.53 -1.64 -24.47
CA GLY A 867 -1.23 -1.26 -23.25
C GLY A 867 -1.98 -2.40 -22.59
N GLU A 868 -1.90 -3.64 -23.09
CA GLU A 868 -2.60 -4.80 -22.53
C GLU A 868 -2.28 -4.98 -21.05
N ALA A 869 -0.99 -4.90 -20.68
CA ALA A 869 -0.54 -4.95 -19.29
C ALA A 869 -1.16 -3.84 -18.41
N LEU A 870 -1.30 -2.62 -18.95
CA LEU A 870 -1.92 -1.50 -18.23
C LEU A 870 -3.43 -1.68 -18.07
N ILE A 871 -4.09 -2.30 -19.04
CA ILE A 871 -5.51 -2.62 -18.95
C ILE A 871 -5.76 -3.68 -17.88
N ASP A 872 -4.91 -4.69 -17.78
CA ASP A 872 -5.03 -5.71 -16.74
C ASP A 872 -4.69 -5.15 -15.35
N LEU A 873 -3.71 -4.24 -15.27
CA LEU A 873 -3.33 -3.54 -14.04
C LEU A 873 -4.46 -2.62 -13.52
N PHE A 874 -5.03 -1.76 -14.36
CA PHE A 874 -6.00 -0.73 -13.93
C PHE A 874 -7.46 -1.17 -14.05
N PHE A 875 -7.76 -2.09 -14.97
CA PHE A 875 -9.12 -2.55 -15.27
C PHE A 875 -9.21 -4.08 -15.33
N PRO A 876 -8.80 -4.82 -14.28
CA PRO A 876 -8.80 -6.29 -14.28
C PRO A 876 -10.20 -6.89 -14.48
N LEU A 877 -10.29 -8.07 -15.12
CA LEU A 877 -11.56 -8.68 -15.53
C LEU A 877 -12.43 -9.27 -14.43
#